data_AF-A0A8C4UGW3-F1
#
_entry.id   AF-A0A8C4UGW3-F1
#
_cell.length_a   1.000
_cell.length_b   1.000
_cell.length_c   1.000
_cell.angle_alpha   90.00
_cell.angle_beta   90.00
_cell.angle_gamma   90.00
#
_symmetry.space_group_name_H-M   'P 1'
#
loop_
_entity.id
_entity.type
_entity.pdbx_description
1 polymer ?
#
loop_
_entity_poly.entity_id
_entity_poly.type
_entity_poly.pdbx_seq_one_letter_code
_entity_poly.pdbx_strand_id
1 'polypeptide(L)'
;MGRTCDPRVCVSASMKESLCLLKAIIVYLLQCGKWVKLQLAESTPNLLEIGSNQDEAKKLLQDHEFLLAKLKALEDHVWDLLHEADKAAEENKENSQVYDAMADTLGDAWDALIIMLEKRQALLELTSVFFENALEFAVKIDQVEDFVKNTQEFDNIDSLRKLLLQQEHHTKELLEKSLALLNKSQELTEFIEEFKCEGPNANPELMQGAHSSCLKIDNLLEMLQDRRRQLDRFLKHQRQGLEQVLQICLWHQQENQVISWYKKNIRDYFHKQNLGSSLLENEELLQELEEMEIKLKEWNSTVEQLEAEALNILLSEDYTEKEHLKLSNQKICLLREEACFHMEERKALLQEANDFFHTAGKVLDDLEGIESYLKIFNSEGLRLPILTMKYEELQEAIKGCTATTLQKGQTLVNKADSHSSWVTGIQKTMEYVKKKVDQLIRQGPDYKELMLKKQQWIASLEGHLNKVSQSIKKITPMLAVGMEIGSYLTESERVLNKHLELAKQTKETSHELEAAERIIKDMEEFEPEQAAAFSSRTDFLNEELKKIKENISSKLEVLETYVAFLKSAVEVNDDIQNLKEFYKSEPLQTNREVENKITMESANTQWQKAIKKVFSTQNMGCNFLNLVNMVSIKPYSIFDVCLC
;
A
#
# COMPACT_ATOMS: atom_id res chain seq x y z
N MET A 1 5.72 -156.46 50.91
CA MET A 1 6.54 -155.43 50.23
C MET A 1 5.56 -154.53 49.47
N GLY A 2 5.05 -153.41 49.95
CA GLY A 2 5.66 -152.41 50.84
C GLY A 2 6.37 -151.35 50.01
N ARG A 3 5.63 -150.43 49.37
CA ARG A 3 6.04 -149.04 49.08
C ARG A 3 4.80 -148.16 48.99
N THR A 4 4.47 -147.53 50.11
CA THR A 4 3.64 -146.33 50.19
C THR A 4 4.43 -145.16 49.61
N CYS A 5 3.92 -144.50 48.57
CA CYS A 5 4.41 -143.19 48.15
C CYS A 5 4.06 -142.15 49.24
N ASP A 6 5.07 -141.43 49.71
CA ASP A 6 4.95 -140.41 50.77
C ASP A 6 4.26 -139.14 50.23
N PRO A 7 3.11 -138.70 50.81
CA PRO A 7 2.43 -137.47 50.42
C PRO A 7 3.27 -136.20 50.67
N ARG A 8 4.30 -136.26 51.53
CA ARG A 8 5.17 -135.11 51.85
C ARG A 8 6.13 -134.76 50.72
N VAL A 9 6.42 -135.69 49.81
CA VAL A 9 7.36 -135.47 48.70
C VAL A 9 6.68 -134.73 47.54
N CYS A 10 5.40 -135.02 47.25
CA CYS A 10 4.63 -134.31 46.20
C CYS A 10 4.24 -132.88 46.59
N VAL A 11 3.93 -132.61 47.87
CA VAL A 11 3.63 -131.25 48.36
C VAL A 11 4.87 -130.34 48.29
N SER A 12 6.08 -130.90 48.48
CA SER A 12 7.33 -130.13 48.45
C SER A 12 7.75 -129.66 47.05
N ALA A 13 7.35 -130.39 45.99
CA ALA A 13 7.62 -130.04 44.60
C ALA A 13 6.60 -129.01 44.09
N SER A 14 5.31 -129.20 44.40
CA SER A 14 4.25 -128.26 44.06
C SER A 14 4.39 -126.92 44.79
N MET A 15 4.73 -126.89 46.09
CA MET A 15 5.02 -125.62 46.78
C MET A 15 6.27 -124.92 46.24
N LYS A 16 7.29 -125.66 45.77
CA LYS A 16 8.48 -125.07 45.15
C LYS A 16 8.19 -124.51 43.76
N GLU A 17 7.37 -125.19 42.95
CA GLU A 17 6.92 -124.68 41.66
C GLU A 17 6.02 -123.45 41.83
N SER A 18 5.09 -123.46 42.79
CA SER A 18 4.25 -122.31 43.12
C SER A 18 5.06 -121.14 43.70
N LEU A 19 6.06 -121.37 44.56
CA LEU A 19 6.98 -120.32 45.03
C LEU A 19 7.93 -119.81 43.94
N CYS A 20 8.31 -120.63 42.96
CA CYS A 20 9.10 -120.21 41.80
C CYS A 20 8.27 -119.40 40.81
N LEU A 21 7.00 -119.78 40.58
CA LEU A 21 6.04 -118.99 39.81
C LEU A 21 5.73 -117.68 40.52
N LEU A 22 5.50 -117.70 41.84
CA LEU A 22 5.36 -116.47 42.63
C LEU A 22 6.62 -115.62 42.49
N LYS A 23 7.82 -116.17 42.74
CA LYS A 23 9.09 -115.43 42.60
C LYS A 23 9.29 -114.88 41.19
N ALA A 24 8.90 -115.61 40.16
CA ALA A 24 8.98 -115.14 38.78
C ALA A 24 7.99 -113.99 38.52
N ILE A 25 6.76 -114.09 39.02
CA ILE A 25 5.72 -113.05 38.91
C ILE A 25 6.08 -111.83 39.78
N ILE A 26 6.66 -112.03 40.97
CA ILE A 26 7.22 -111.01 41.87
C ILE A 26 8.37 -110.27 41.22
N VAL A 27 9.33 -110.99 40.61
CA VAL A 27 10.46 -110.39 39.88
C VAL A 27 9.96 -109.65 38.64
N TYR A 28 8.97 -110.21 37.94
CA TYR A 28 8.36 -109.58 36.76
C TYR A 28 7.61 -108.28 37.15
N LEU A 29 6.79 -108.29 38.20
CA LEU A 29 6.03 -107.13 38.69
C LEU A 29 6.89 -106.09 39.44
N LEU A 30 7.92 -106.49 40.21
CA LEU A 30 8.90 -105.55 40.79
C LEU A 30 9.81 -104.94 39.71
N GLN A 31 10.06 -105.64 38.61
CA GLN A 31 10.69 -105.05 37.43
C GLN A 31 9.72 -104.11 36.69
N CYS A 32 8.41 -104.36 36.68
CA CYS A 32 7.42 -103.59 35.92
C CYS A 32 7.43 -102.08 36.21
N GLY A 33 7.50 -101.60 37.45
CA GLY A 33 7.44 -100.13 37.69
C GLY A 33 8.60 -99.33 37.07
N LYS A 34 9.84 -99.82 37.20
CA LYS A 34 11.03 -99.20 36.58
C LYS A 34 11.16 -99.54 35.10
N TRP A 35 10.76 -100.74 34.71
CA TRP A 35 10.79 -101.20 33.32
C TRP A 35 9.72 -100.52 32.47
N VAL A 36 8.52 -100.28 32.98
CA VAL A 36 7.46 -99.49 32.32
C VAL A 36 7.94 -98.06 32.11
N LYS A 37 8.53 -97.40 33.13
CA LYS A 37 9.13 -96.06 32.95
C LYS A 37 10.25 -96.04 31.90
N LEU A 38 11.04 -97.10 31.80
CA LEU A 38 12.13 -97.23 30.83
C LEU A 38 11.60 -97.55 29.42
N GLN A 39 10.63 -98.45 29.28
CA GLN A 39 9.96 -98.79 28.01
C GLN A 39 9.11 -97.65 27.46
N LEU A 40 8.50 -96.83 28.32
CA LEU A 40 7.79 -95.62 27.89
C LEU A 40 8.77 -94.54 27.42
N ALA A 41 9.95 -94.40 28.03
CA ALA A 41 10.99 -93.52 27.53
C ALA A 41 11.58 -93.99 26.19
N GLU A 42 11.69 -95.32 26.02
CA GLU A 42 12.11 -96.03 24.79
C GLU A 42 10.97 -96.11 23.73
N SER A 43 9.79 -95.56 24.02
CA SER A 43 8.65 -95.64 23.12
C SER A 43 8.86 -94.83 21.84
N THR A 44 8.19 -95.25 20.77
CA THR A 44 8.20 -94.57 19.48
C THR A 44 6.77 -94.11 19.14
N PRO A 45 6.49 -92.80 19.12
CA PRO A 45 7.39 -91.67 19.36
C PRO A 45 7.78 -91.51 20.84
N ASN A 46 8.94 -90.90 21.10
CA ASN A 46 9.42 -90.60 22.45
C ASN A 46 8.41 -89.73 23.23
N LEU A 47 8.36 -89.85 24.56
CA LEU A 47 7.43 -89.08 25.40
C LEU A 47 7.57 -87.56 25.25
N LEU A 48 8.74 -87.06 24.89
CA LEU A 48 8.95 -85.63 24.70
C LEU A 48 8.89 -85.21 23.24
N GLU A 49 8.54 -86.11 22.30
CA GLU A 49 8.39 -85.78 20.88
C GLU A 49 7.19 -84.84 20.66
N ILE A 50 7.41 -83.64 20.14
CA ILE A 50 6.36 -82.62 19.99
C ILE A 50 5.81 -82.50 18.55
N GLY A 51 6.36 -83.27 17.61
CA GLY A 51 6.11 -83.07 16.18
C GLY A 51 6.89 -81.88 15.63
N SER A 52 6.72 -81.58 14.34
CA SER A 52 7.47 -80.53 13.64
C SER A 52 6.59 -79.37 13.16
N ASN A 53 5.27 -79.49 13.26
CA ASN A 53 4.29 -78.51 12.81
C ASN A 53 2.93 -78.73 13.50
N GLN A 54 1.97 -77.83 13.26
CA GLN A 54 0.64 -77.87 13.87
C GLN A 54 -0.11 -79.17 13.58
N ASP A 55 -0.05 -79.68 12.35
CA ASP A 55 -0.77 -80.89 11.94
C ASP A 55 -0.19 -82.14 12.63
N GLU A 56 1.14 -82.25 12.67
CA GLU A 56 1.84 -83.32 13.39
C GLU A 56 1.55 -83.28 14.90
N ALA A 57 1.62 -82.10 15.53
CA ALA A 57 1.34 -81.94 16.95
C ALA A 57 -0.11 -82.32 17.30
N LYS A 58 -1.09 -81.87 16.49
CA LYS A 58 -2.51 -82.24 16.66
C LYS A 58 -2.73 -83.74 16.47
N LYS A 59 -2.07 -84.35 15.48
CA LYS A 59 -2.16 -85.79 15.27
C LYS A 59 -1.58 -86.56 16.45
N LEU A 60 -0.41 -86.17 16.96
CA LEU A 60 0.19 -86.76 18.15
C LEU A 60 -0.74 -86.65 19.37
N LEU A 61 -1.38 -85.49 19.57
CA LEU A 61 -2.36 -85.28 20.64
C LEU A 61 -3.54 -86.24 20.50
N GLN A 62 -4.16 -86.31 19.32
CA GLN A 62 -5.31 -87.19 19.07
C GLN A 62 -4.98 -88.67 19.25
N ASP A 63 -3.83 -89.11 18.72
CA ASP A 63 -3.36 -90.49 18.85
C ASP A 63 -3.10 -90.82 20.34
N HIS A 64 -2.56 -89.88 21.10
CA HIS A 64 -2.29 -90.02 22.54
C HIS A 64 -3.56 -90.04 23.38
N GLU A 65 -4.51 -89.12 23.15
CA GLU A 65 -5.81 -89.10 23.82
C GLU A 65 -6.57 -90.42 23.62
N PHE A 66 -6.53 -90.97 22.41
CA PHE A 66 -7.14 -92.26 22.10
C PHE A 66 -6.47 -93.42 22.85
N LEU A 67 -5.14 -93.42 22.94
CA LEU A 67 -4.39 -94.41 23.71
C LEU A 67 -4.69 -94.31 25.21
N LEU A 68 -4.72 -93.09 25.76
CA LEU A 68 -5.02 -92.84 27.16
C LEU A 68 -6.44 -93.29 27.51
N ALA A 69 -7.43 -93.00 26.65
CA ALA A 69 -8.80 -93.47 26.83
C ALA A 69 -8.90 -95.00 26.86
N LYS A 70 -8.15 -95.70 26.00
CA LYS A 70 -8.08 -97.17 26.02
C LYS A 70 -7.43 -97.72 27.28
N LEU A 71 -6.36 -97.09 27.77
CA LEU A 71 -5.68 -97.51 29.00
C LEU A 71 -6.55 -97.27 30.23
N LYS A 72 -7.24 -96.12 30.31
CA LYS A 72 -8.22 -95.86 31.37
C LYS A 72 -9.40 -96.84 31.34
N ALA A 73 -9.83 -97.32 30.17
CA ALA A 73 -10.85 -98.37 30.10
C ALA A 73 -10.39 -99.74 30.65
N LEU A 74 -9.08 -99.96 30.78
CA LEU A 74 -8.50 -101.16 31.40
C LEU A 74 -8.27 -101.00 32.91
N GLU A 75 -8.45 -99.79 33.45
CA GLU A 75 -8.21 -99.47 34.86
C GLU A 75 -9.05 -100.36 35.79
N ASP A 76 -10.34 -100.54 35.50
CA ASP A 76 -11.23 -101.42 36.28
C ASP A 76 -10.69 -102.86 36.36
N HIS A 77 -10.09 -103.36 35.27
CA HIS A 77 -9.53 -104.72 35.24
C HIS A 77 -8.24 -104.84 36.05
N VAL A 78 -7.44 -103.76 36.13
CA VAL A 78 -6.24 -103.71 36.97
C VAL A 78 -6.63 -103.67 38.45
N TRP A 79 -7.68 -102.93 38.80
CA TRP A 79 -8.21 -102.93 40.17
C TRP A 79 -8.85 -104.26 40.56
N ASP A 80 -9.56 -104.93 39.63
CA ASP A 80 -10.08 -106.28 39.86
C ASP A 80 -8.94 -107.28 40.15
N LEU A 81 -7.83 -107.19 39.39
CA LEU A 81 -6.62 -108.01 39.60
C LEU A 81 -5.93 -107.71 40.96
N LEU A 82 -5.88 -106.45 41.37
CA LEU A 82 -5.37 -106.06 42.70
C LEU A 82 -6.25 -106.62 43.82
N HIS A 83 -7.59 -106.56 43.66
CA HIS A 83 -8.53 -107.12 44.64
C HIS A 83 -8.44 -108.66 44.75
N GLU A 84 -8.20 -109.34 43.62
CA GLU A 84 -7.91 -110.79 43.63
C GLU A 84 -6.58 -111.12 44.33
N ALA A 85 -5.56 -110.27 44.19
CA ALA A 85 -4.29 -110.42 44.88
C ALA A 85 -4.45 -110.26 46.41
N ASP A 86 -5.23 -109.27 46.85
CA ASP A 86 -5.56 -109.06 48.28
C ASP A 86 -6.28 -110.28 48.87
N LYS A 87 -7.29 -110.80 48.14
CA LYS A 87 -8.03 -111.99 48.56
C LYS A 87 -7.12 -113.23 48.65
N ALA A 88 -6.21 -113.41 47.71
CA ALA A 88 -5.23 -114.50 47.74
C ALA A 88 -4.21 -114.35 48.90
N ALA A 89 -3.88 -113.12 49.29
CA ALA A 89 -3.05 -112.82 50.45
C ALA A 89 -3.72 -113.24 51.77
N GLU A 90 -5.03 -112.97 51.91
CA GLU A 90 -5.84 -113.38 53.07
C GLU A 90 -5.92 -114.90 53.23
N GLU A 91 -6.02 -115.63 52.11
CA GLU A 91 -6.13 -117.10 52.08
C GLU A 91 -4.78 -117.81 52.35
N ASN A 92 -3.63 -117.17 52.09
CA ASN A 92 -2.30 -117.78 52.18
C ASN A 92 -1.29 -117.01 53.05
N LYS A 93 -1.44 -117.16 54.38
CA LYS A 93 -0.70 -116.41 55.42
C LYS A 93 0.84 -116.52 55.37
N GLU A 94 1.40 -117.56 54.76
CA GLU A 94 2.87 -117.72 54.64
C GLU A 94 3.50 -116.77 53.61
N ASN A 95 2.73 -116.32 52.61
CA ASN A 95 3.20 -115.45 51.52
C ASN A 95 2.45 -114.11 51.43
N SER A 96 1.52 -113.82 52.35
CA SER A 96 0.72 -112.58 52.40
C SER A 96 1.56 -111.30 52.21
N GLN A 97 2.68 -111.16 52.94
CA GLN A 97 3.59 -110.00 52.82
C GLN A 97 4.11 -109.74 51.41
N VAL A 98 4.19 -110.79 50.60
CA VAL A 98 4.73 -110.71 49.25
C VAL A 98 3.64 -110.30 48.27
N TYR A 99 2.42 -110.80 48.44
CA TYR A 99 1.26 -110.36 47.67
C TYR A 99 0.92 -108.89 47.96
N ASP A 100 0.94 -108.47 49.23
CA ASP A 100 0.72 -107.09 49.63
C ASP A 100 1.75 -106.16 48.96
N ALA A 101 3.04 -106.50 49.04
CA ALA A 101 4.10 -105.72 48.41
C ALA A 101 4.01 -105.68 46.87
N MET A 102 3.47 -106.72 46.22
CA MET A 102 3.24 -106.76 44.78
C MET A 102 2.03 -105.90 44.38
N ALA A 103 0.96 -105.93 45.16
CA ALA A 103 -0.23 -105.11 44.94
C ALA A 103 0.13 -103.62 45.09
N ASP A 104 0.87 -103.26 46.15
CA ASP A 104 1.40 -101.90 46.35
C ASP A 104 2.30 -101.47 45.17
N THR A 105 3.22 -102.33 44.73
CA THR A 105 4.13 -102.02 43.62
C THR A 105 3.38 -101.86 42.29
N LEU A 106 2.36 -102.68 42.03
CA LEU A 106 1.56 -102.62 40.81
C LEU A 106 0.64 -101.39 40.80
N GLY A 107 0.02 -101.05 41.93
CA GLY A 107 -0.74 -99.81 42.12
C GLY A 107 0.13 -98.57 41.90
N ASP A 108 1.28 -98.50 42.58
CA ASP A 108 2.26 -97.41 42.42
C ASP A 108 2.76 -97.30 40.96
N ALA A 109 2.96 -98.42 40.26
CA ALA A 109 3.38 -98.45 38.86
C ALA A 109 2.28 -97.99 37.91
N TRP A 110 1.01 -98.36 38.18
CA TRP A 110 -0.14 -97.92 37.40
C TRP A 110 -0.39 -96.43 37.58
N ASP A 111 -0.39 -95.93 38.82
CA ASP A 111 -0.52 -94.49 39.11
C ASP A 111 0.60 -93.68 38.45
N ALA A 112 1.85 -94.15 38.54
CA ALA A 112 2.98 -93.50 37.89
C ALA A 112 2.88 -93.51 36.35
N LEU A 113 2.31 -94.56 35.75
CA LEU A 113 2.04 -94.63 34.31
C LEU A 113 0.97 -93.61 33.91
N ILE A 114 -0.16 -93.56 34.62
CA ILE A 114 -1.25 -92.62 34.34
C ILE A 114 -0.76 -91.18 34.47
N ILE A 115 -0.05 -90.83 35.55
CA ILE A 115 0.52 -89.49 35.75
C ILE A 115 1.45 -89.11 34.58
N MET A 116 2.30 -90.02 34.12
CA MET A 116 3.22 -89.77 33.00
C MET A 116 2.47 -89.55 31.68
N LEU A 117 1.41 -90.32 31.42
CA LEU A 117 0.59 -90.15 30.22
C LEU A 117 -0.27 -88.88 30.28
N GLU A 118 -0.77 -88.49 31.44
CA GLU A 118 -1.49 -87.22 31.61
C GLU A 118 -0.56 -86.02 31.41
N LYS A 119 0.68 -86.10 31.92
CA LYS A 119 1.72 -85.09 31.64
C LYS A 119 2.07 -85.01 30.15
N ARG A 120 2.14 -86.16 29.48
CA ARG A 120 2.31 -86.23 28.03
C ARG A 120 1.15 -85.56 27.28
N GLN A 121 -0.09 -85.77 27.72
CA GLN A 121 -1.25 -85.11 27.14
C GLN A 121 -1.12 -83.58 27.30
N ALA A 122 -0.84 -83.09 28.51
CA ALA A 122 -0.65 -81.67 28.78
C ALA A 122 0.48 -81.05 27.93
N LEU A 123 1.60 -81.77 27.75
CA LEU A 123 2.67 -81.35 26.84
C LEU A 123 2.17 -81.18 25.40
N LEU A 124 1.38 -82.14 24.89
CA LEU A 124 0.87 -82.15 23.52
C LEU A 124 -0.20 -81.07 23.29
N GLU A 125 -1.05 -80.81 24.28
CA GLU A 125 -1.98 -79.69 24.28
C GLU A 125 -1.24 -78.35 24.20
N LEU A 126 -0.23 -78.16 25.07
CA LEU A 126 0.60 -76.97 25.08
C LEU A 126 1.36 -76.77 23.77
N THR A 127 1.89 -77.87 23.23
CA THR A 127 2.57 -77.92 21.92
C THR A 127 1.64 -77.53 20.77
N SER A 128 0.39 -78.01 20.78
CA SER A 128 -0.60 -77.66 19.75
C SER A 128 -0.86 -76.15 19.74
N VAL A 129 -1.02 -75.53 20.92
CA VAL A 129 -1.19 -74.08 21.07
C VAL A 129 0.07 -73.32 20.62
N PHE A 130 1.27 -73.83 20.92
CA PHE A 130 2.53 -73.25 20.44
C PHE A 130 2.59 -73.20 18.90
N PHE A 131 2.31 -74.31 18.22
CA PHE A 131 2.35 -74.34 16.76
C PHE A 131 1.20 -73.55 16.11
N GLU A 132 0.05 -73.43 16.78
CA GLU A 132 -1.03 -72.51 16.35
C GLU A 132 -0.57 -71.05 16.40
N ASN A 133 0.02 -70.61 17.51
CA ASN A 133 0.59 -69.27 17.62
C ASN A 133 1.71 -69.02 16.58
N ALA A 134 2.53 -70.04 16.31
CA ALA A 134 3.59 -69.96 15.30
C ALA A 134 3.02 -69.78 13.90
N LEU A 135 1.95 -70.52 13.56
CA LEU A 135 1.27 -70.38 12.28
C LEU A 135 0.59 -69.01 12.14
N GLU A 136 -0.13 -68.54 13.17
CA GLU A 136 -0.75 -67.21 13.15
C GLU A 136 0.29 -66.10 12.95
N PHE A 137 1.45 -66.22 13.60
CA PHE A 137 2.53 -65.26 13.45
C PHE A 137 3.14 -65.31 12.05
N ALA A 138 3.39 -66.51 11.49
CA ALA A 138 3.88 -66.68 10.13
C ALA A 138 2.92 -66.07 9.10
N VAL A 139 1.61 -66.35 9.22
CA VAL A 139 0.56 -65.76 8.37
C VAL A 139 0.57 -64.23 8.49
N LYS A 140 0.76 -63.68 9.69
CA LYS A 140 0.84 -62.23 9.86
C LYS A 140 2.08 -61.63 9.22
N ILE A 141 3.24 -62.29 9.32
CA ILE A 141 4.46 -61.88 8.61
C ILE A 141 4.18 -61.82 7.10
N ASP A 142 3.59 -62.88 6.53
CA ASP A 142 3.28 -62.93 5.10
C ASP A 142 2.33 -61.79 4.66
N GLN A 143 1.28 -61.52 5.44
CA GLN A 143 0.37 -60.39 5.18
C GLN A 143 1.08 -59.03 5.17
N VAL A 144 2.04 -58.83 6.08
CA VAL A 144 2.78 -57.56 6.18
C VAL A 144 3.83 -57.47 5.07
N GLU A 145 4.49 -58.56 4.71
CA GLU A 145 5.37 -58.64 3.54
C GLU A 145 4.61 -58.31 2.25
N ASP A 146 3.39 -58.83 2.09
CA ASP A 146 2.54 -58.53 0.94
C ASP A 146 2.06 -57.08 0.94
N PHE A 147 1.69 -56.51 2.09
CA PHE A 147 1.38 -55.08 2.21
C PHE A 147 2.57 -54.21 1.79
N VAL A 148 3.78 -54.57 2.22
CA VAL A 148 5.02 -53.88 1.86
C VAL A 148 5.31 -53.98 0.36
N LYS A 149 5.22 -55.19 -0.23
CA LYS A 149 5.47 -55.41 -1.67
C LYS A 149 4.45 -54.69 -2.56
N ASN A 150 3.20 -54.66 -2.12
CA ASN A 150 2.08 -54.05 -2.82
C ASN A 150 1.82 -52.61 -2.38
N THR A 151 2.74 -51.97 -1.64
CA THR A 151 2.52 -50.60 -1.18
C THR A 151 2.27 -49.71 -2.38
N GLN A 152 1.02 -49.25 -2.50
CA GLN A 152 0.49 -48.51 -3.62
C GLN A 152 1.10 -47.11 -3.70
N GLU A 153 1.20 -46.60 -4.93
CA GLU A 153 1.28 -45.17 -5.18
C GLU A 153 0.14 -44.48 -4.40
N PHE A 154 0.48 -43.47 -3.60
CA PHE A 154 -0.51 -42.64 -2.91
C PHE A 154 -0.90 -41.47 -3.81
N ASP A 155 -2.19 -41.20 -3.94
CA ASP A 155 -2.69 -40.14 -4.84
C ASP A 155 -2.72 -38.76 -4.17
N ASN A 156 -2.80 -38.71 -2.84
CA ASN A 156 -2.93 -37.48 -2.06
C ASN A 156 -2.50 -37.65 -0.59
N ILE A 157 -2.45 -36.53 0.14
CA ILE A 157 -2.05 -36.45 1.56
C ILE A 157 -2.90 -37.38 2.46
N ASP A 158 -4.20 -37.49 2.22
CA ASP A 158 -5.09 -38.33 3.04
C ASP A 158 -4.82 -39.82 2.83
N SER A 159 -4.58 -40.23 1.58
CA SER A 159 -4.18 -41.60 1.25
C SER A 159 -2.81 -41.96 1.87
N LEU A 160 -1.86 -41.02 1.89
CA LEU A 160 -0.56 -41.18 2.54
C LEU A 160 -0.68 -41.32 4.07
N ARG A 161 -1.52 -40.50 4.71
CA ARG A 161 -1.82 -40.63 6.16
C ARG A 161 -2.47 -41.97 6.49
N LYS A 162 -3.40 -42.44 5.64
CA LYS A 162 -4.04 -43.74 5.80
C LYS A 162 -3.02 -44.87 5.67
N LEU A 163 -2.08 -44.77 4.73
CA LEU A 163 -1.01 -45.74 4.56
C LEU A 163 -0.11 -45.83 5.81
N LEU A 164 0.30 -44.70 6.38
CA LEU A 164 1.08 -44.65 7.63
C LEU A 164 0.31 -45.28 8.81
N LEU A 165 -1.00 -45.01 8.91
CA LEU A 165 -1.85 -45.61 9.95
C LEU A 165 -1.98 -47.14 9.78
N GLN A 166 -2.16 -47.61 8.54
CA GLN A 166 -2.19 -49.04 8.24
C GLN A 166 -0.86 -49.71 8.60
N GLN A 167 0.26 -49.06 8.27
CA GLN A 167 1.58 -49.54 8.63
C GLN A 167 1.75 -49.68 10.15
N GLU A 168 1.34 -48.67 10.92
CA GLU A 168 1.36 -48.72 12.39
C GLU A 168 0.52 -49.88 12.95
N HIS A 169 -0.67 -50.08 12.40
CA HIS A 169 -1.53 -51.19 12.77
C HIS A 169 -0.88 -52.56 12.47
N HIS A 170 -0.28 -52.70 11.29
CA HIS A 170 0.47 -53.91 10.92
C HIS A 170 1.65 -54.18 11.86
N THR A 171 2.44 -53.17 12.21
CA THR A 171 3.56 -53.30 13.16
C THR A 171 3.06 -53.72 14.55
N LYS A 172 1.96 -53.12 15.03
CA LYS A 172 1.38 -53.47 16.34
C LYS A 172 0.94 -54.93 16.39
N GLU A 173 0.15 -55.38 15.41
CA GLU A 173 -0.32 -56.77 15.37
C GLU A 173 0.84 -57.77 15.22
N LEU A 174 1.88 -57.42 14.45
CA LEU A 174 3.07 -58.25 14.31
C LEU A 174 3.79 -58.46 15.66
N LEU A 175 3.91 -57.39 16.46
CA LEU A 175 4.49 -57.46 17.80
C LEU A 175 3.63 -58.26 18.77
N GLU A 176 2.30 -58.10 18.72
CA GLU A 176 1.36 -58.86 19.54
C GLU A 176 1.46 -60.37 19.27
N LYS A 177 1.47 -60.78 17.99
CA LYS A 177 1.62 -62.20 17.62
C LYS A 177 3.00 -62.75 17.97
N SER A 178 4.06 -61.96 17.79
CA SER A 178 5.42 -62.31 18.23
C SER A 178 5.48 -62.56 19.74
N LEU A 179 4.87 -61.68 20.54
CA LEU A 179 4.85 -61.81 22.00
C LEU A 179 4.07 -63.05 22.45
N ALA A 180 2.91 -63.31 21.84
CA ALA A 180 2.10 -64.49 22.13
C ALA A 180 2.86 -65.80 21.86
N LEU A 181 3.62 -65.85 20.76
CA LEU A 181 4.48 -66.99 20.44
C LEU A 181 5.62 -67.17 21.45
N LEU A 182 6.35 -66.08 21.79
CA LEU A 182 7.47 -66.14 22.74
C LEU A 182 7.05 -66.58 24.15
N ASN A 183 5.92 -66.06 24.63
CA ASN A 183 5.37 -66.47 25.93
C ASN A 183 5.03 -67.96 25.94
N LYS A 184 4.38 -68.43 24.86
CA LYS A 184 3.97 -69.83 24.74
C LYS A 184 5.17 -70.76 24.56
N SER A 185 6.22 -70.33 23.88
CA SER A 185 7.46 -71.11 23.78
C SER A 185 8.19 -71.24 25.11
N GLN A 186 8.19 -70.16 25.92
CA GLN A 186 8.80 -70.22 27.25
C GLN A 186 8.06 -71.23 28.13
N GLU A 187 6.73 -71.15 28.18
CA GLU A 187 5.89 -72.10 28.91
C GLU A 187 6.15 -73.55 28.47
N LEU A 188 6.27 -73.79 27.15
CA LEU A 188 6.54 -75.11 26.60
C LEU A 188 7.94 -75.63 26.96
N THR A 189 8.98 -74.80 26.85
CA THR A 189 10.35 -75.18 27.21
C THR A 189 10.49 -75.43 28.71
N GLU A 190 9.86 -74.62 29.56
CA GLU A 190 9.81 -74.83 31.02
C GLU A 190 9.14 -76.16 31.35
N PHE A 191 8.01 -76.48 30.70
CA PHE A 191 7.32 -77.77 30.87
C PHE A 191 8.20 -78.95 30.45
N ILE A 192 8.91 -78.85 29.31
CA ILE A 192 9.81 -79.91 28.83
C ILE A 192 10.96 -80.15 29.81
N GLU A 193 11.55 -79.09 30.37
CA GLU A 193 12.64 -79.21 31.35
C GLU A 193 12.18 -79.79 32.70
N GLU A 194 10.95 -79.48 33.13
CA GLU A 194 10.34 -80.12 34.31
C GLU A 194 10.10 -81.63 34.06
N PHE A 195 9.47 -81.97 32.93
CA PHE A 195 9.10 -83.34 32.58
C PHE A 195 10.34 -84.25 32.39
N LYS A 196 11.45 -83.68 31.92
CA LYS A 196 12.75 -84.35 31.79
C LYS A 196 13.37 -84.81 33.11
N CYS A 197 13.08 -84.13 34.23
CA CYS A 197 13.77 -84.32 35.51
C CYS A 197 13.04 -85.23 36.52
N GLU A 198 12.05 -86.01 36.07
CA GLU A 198 11.23 -86.83 36.97
C GLU A 198 11.92 -88.14 37.42
N GLY A 199 12.67 -88.04 38.52
CA GLY A 199 13.14 -89.18 39.31
C GLY A 199 14.64 -89.15 39.66
N PRO A 200 15.11 -90.01 40.58
CA PRO A 200 16.50 -89.99 41.05
C PRO A 200 17.55 -90.44 40.02
N ASN A 201 17.14 -90.94 38.84
CA ASN A 201 18.02 -91.35 37.75
C ASN A 201 17.59 -90.67 36.45
N ALA A 202 18.44 -89.82 35.87
CA ALA A 202 18.18 -89.21 34.57
C ALA A 202 18.16 -90.27 33.45
N ASN A 203 17.05 -90.37 32.70
CA ASN A 203 16.94 -91.27 31.56
C ASN A 203 17.57 -90.62 30.31
N PRO A 204 18.64 -91.19 29.72
CA PRO A 204 19.31 -90.61 28.54
C PRO A 204 18.39 -90.32 27.35
N GLU A 205 17.35 -91.12 27.15
CA GLU A 205 16.45 -90.96 26.00
C GLU A 205 15.41 -89.86 26.22
N LEU A 206 14.94 -89.66 27.45
CA LEU A 206 14.12 -88.49 27.80
C LEU A 206 14.94 -87.21 27.71
N MET A 207 16.21 -87.24 28.12
CA MET A 207 17.12 -86.11 27.97
C MET A 207 17.34 -85.77 26.49
N GLN A 208 17.52 -86.78 25.64
CA GLN A 208 17.67 -86.61 24.20
C GLN A 208 16.37 -86.10 23.56
N GLY A 209 15.21 -86.63 23.94
CA GLY A 209 13.90 -86.18 23.49
C GLY A 209 13.63 -84.72 23.86
N ALA A 210 13.89 -84.33 25.12
CA ALA A 210 13.79 -82.94 25.57
C ALA A 210 14.68 -82.03 24.75
N HIS A 211 15.95 -82.40 24.59
CA HIS A 211 16.89 -81.62 23.80
C HIS A 211 16.44 -81.47 22.34
N SER A 212 15.98 -82.56 21.72
CA SER A 212 15.45 -82.52 20.35
C SER A 212 14.24 -81.61 20.22
N SER A 213 13.33 -81.63 21.19
CA SER A 213 12.11 -80.82 21.16
C SER A 213 12.41 -79.34 21.42
N CYS A 214 13.27 -79.03 22.39
CA CYS A 214 13.76 -77.66 22.60
C CYS A 214 14.46 -77.12 21.35
N LEU A 215 15.30 -77.92 20.68
CA LEU A 215 15.92 -77.52 19.41
C LEU A 215 14.90 -77.23 18.30
N LYS A 216 13.79 -77.99 18.22
CA LYS A 216 12.72 -77.71 17.25
C LYS A 216 12.05 -76.36 17.54
N ILE A 217 11.76 -76.08 18.82
CA ILE A 217 11.19 -74.80 19.28
C ILE A 217 12.14 -73.65 18.93
N ASP A 218 13.41 -73.76 19.32
CA ASP A 218 14.43 -72.73 19.11
C ASP A 218 14.63 -72.41 17.63
N ASN A 219 14.72 -73.44 16.78
CA ASN A 219 14.90 -73.26 15.34
C ASN A 219 13.70 -72.55 14.68
N LEU A 220 12.47 -72.92 15.06
CA LEU A 220 11.26 -72.28 14.55
C LEU A 220 11.16 -70.82 15.02
N LEU A 221 11.43 -70.57 16.30
CA LEU A 221 11.47 -69.22 16.86
C LEU A 221 12.49 -68.36 16.14
N GLU A 222 13.73 -68.84 15.98
CA GLU A 222 14.78 -68.04 15.35
C GLU A 222 14.44 -67.72 13.90
N MET A 223 13.88 -68.67 13.14
CA MET A 223 13.43 -68.42 11.78
C MET A 223 12.34 -67.33 11.72
N LEU A 224 11.29 -67.43 12.53
CA LEU A 224 10.19 -66.46 12.52
C LEU A 224 10.62 -65.09 13.08
N GLN A 225 11.46 -65.08 14.11
CA GLN A 225 11.99 -63.84 14.69
C GLN A 225 12.97 -63.16 13.75
N ASP A 226 13.81 -63.88 13.02
CA ASP A 226 14.69 -63.27 12.03
C ASP A 226 13.89 -62.65 10.88
N ARG A 227 12.87 -63.34 10.36
CA ARG A 227 11.93 -62.77 9.38
C ARG A 227 11.29 -61.48 9.89
N ARG A 228 10.77 -61.47 11.13
CA ARG A 228 10.21 -60.29 11.79
C ARG A 228 11.23 -59.14 11.89
N ARG A 229 12.46 -59.42 12.35
CA ARG A 229 13.53 -58.42 12.49
C ARG A 229 13.89 -57.80 11.14
N GLN A 230 13.95 -58.60 10.08
CA GLN A 230 14.18 -58.10 8.71
C GLN A 230 13.04 -57.19 8.26
N LEU A 231 11.79 -57.60 8.47
CA LEU A 231 10.60 -56.84 8.10
C LEU A 231 10.49 -55.53 8.89
N ASP A 232 10.79 -55.53 10.19
CA ASP A 232 10.83 -54.32 11.02
C ASP A 232 11.85 -53.29 10.51
N ARG A 233 13.04 -53.74 10.09
CA ARG A 233 14.05 -52.84 9.50
C ARG A 233 13.51 -52.17 8.24
N PHE A 234 12.84 -52.95 7.39
CA PHE A 234 12.22 -52.44 6.17
C PHE A 234 11.11 -51.45 6.49
N LEU A 235 10.15 -51.83 7.35
CA LEU A 235 9.02 -50.98 7.74
C LEU A 235 9.51 -49.67 8.36
N LYS A 236 10.51 -49.71 9.23
CA LYS A 236 11.09 -48.51 9.84
C LYS A 236 11.66 -47.56 8.79
N HIS A 237 12.42 -48.08 7.83
CA HIS A 237 12.98 -47.28 6.75
C HIS A 237 11.89 -46.70 5.83
N GLN A 238 10.92 -47.53 5.43
CA GLN A 238 9.78 -47.10 4.63
C GLN A 238 8.96 -46.01 5.34
N ARG A 239 8.69 -46.18 6.65
CA ARG A 239 7.95 -45.22 7.46
C ARG A 239 8.64 -43.86 7.49
N GLN A 240 9.95 -43.85 7.73
CA GLN A 240 10.74 -42.62 7.72
C GLN A 240 10.64 -41.91 6.36
N GLY A 241 10.73 -42.64 5.25
CA GLY A 241 10.54 -42.07 3.91
C GLY A 241 9.14 -41.50 3.70
N LEU A 242 8.09 -42.23 4.08
CA LEU A 242 6.69 -41.78 3.94
C LEU A 242 6.39 -40.55 4.83
N GLU A 243 6.94 -40.49 6.04
CA GLU A 243 6.81 -39.33 6.93
C GLU A 243 7.52 -38.09 6.36
N GLN A 244 8.69 -38.25 5.75
CA GLN A 244 9.38 -37.17 5.05
C GLN A 244 8.59 -36.66 3.83
N VAL A 245 8.05 -37.56 3.02
CA VAL A 245 7.18 -37.18 1.89
C VAL A 245 5.94 -36.44 2.38
N LEU A 246 5.32 -36.89 3.48
CA LEU A 246 4.17 -36.21 4.08
C LEU A 246 4.51 -34.78 4.50
N GLN A 247 5.67 -34.58 5.15
CA GLN A 247 6.15 -33.24 5.52
C GLN A 247 6.29 -32.33 4.29
N ILE A 248 6.88 -32.84 3.20
CA ILE A 248 7.05 -32.08 1.96
C ILE A 248 5.71 -31.75 1.31
N CYS A 249 4.77 -32.69 1.26
CA CYS A 249 3.44 -32.43 0.71
C CYS A 249 2.69 -31.35 1.52
N LEU A 250 2.80 -31.38 2.86
CA LEU A 250 2.21 -30.36 3.73
C LEU A 250 2.89 -29.00 3.53
N TRP A 251 4.21 -28.99 3.37
CA TRP A 251 4.97 -27.78 3.05
C TRP A 251 4.50 -27.15 1.74
N HIS A 252 4.39 -27.94 0.65
CA HIS A 252 3.87 -27.46 -0.64
C HIS A 252 2.41 -27.02 -0.57
N GLN A 253 1.59 -27.65 0.27
CA GLN A 253 0.22 -27.20 0.49
C GLN A 253 0.19 -25.78 1.10
N GLN A 254 1.06 -25.50 2.08
CA GLN A 254 1.19 -24.17 2.66
C GLN A 254 1.84 -23.17 1.69
N GLU A 255 2.88 -23.56 0.96
CA GLU A 255 3.50 -22.75 -0.11
C GLU A 255 2.43 -22.26 -1.10
N ASN A 256 1.54 -23.15 -1.54
CA ASN A 256 0.46 -22.79 -2.45
C ASN A 256 -0.53 -21.79 -1.83
N GLN A 257 -0.84 -21.91 -0.53
CA GLN A 257 -1.68 -20.94 0.18
C GLN A 257 -1.02 -19.56 0.21
N VAL A 258 0.27 -19.51 0.54
CA VAL A 258 1.06 -18.26 0.55
C VAL A 258 1.06 -17.64 -0.85
N ILE A 259 1.48 -18.40 -1.88
CA ILE A 259 1.54 -17.92 -3.26
C ILE A 259 0.17 -17.40 -3.73
N SER A 260 -0.91 -18.13 -3.42
CA SER A 260 -2.27 -17.72 -3.75
C SER A 260 -2.65 -16.41 -3.06
N TRP A 261 -2.34 -16.26 -1.77
CA TRP A 261 -2.61 -15.03 -1.04
C TRP A 261 -1.84 -13.84 -1.60
N TYR A 262 -0.54 -13.98 -1.87
CA TYR A 262 0.28 -12.93 -2.48
C TYR A 262 -0.24 -12.54 -3.86
N LYS A 263 -0.55 -13.52 -4.72
CA LYS A 263 -1.10 -13.26 -6.06
C LYS A 263 -2.44 -12.54 -6.03
N LYS A 264 -3.31 -12.87 -5.07
CA LYS A 264 -4.66 -12.29 -4.97
C LYS A 264 -4.66 -10.92 -4.31
N ASN A 265 -3.87 -10.73 -3.25
CA ASN A 265 -3.97 -9.54 -2.42
C ASN A 265 -2.89 -8.52 -2.74
N ILE A 266 -1.62 -8.94 -2.86
CA ILE A 266 -0.50 -8.02 -3.02
C ILE A 266 -0.39 -7.51 -4.46
N ARG A 267 -0.50 -8.41 -5.44
CA ARG A 267 -0.45 -8.03 -6.86
C ARG A 267 -1.55 -7.02 -7.19
N ASP A 268 -2.81 -7.33 -6.84
CA ASP A 268 -3.95 -6.48 -7.14
C ASP A 268 -3.89 -5.15 -6.39
N TYR A 269 -3.39 -5.15 -5.15
CA TYR A 269 -3.18 -3.94 -4.37
C TYR A 269 -2.18 -3.00 -5.04
N PHE A 270 -1.04 -3.49 -5.52
CA PHE A 270 -0.04 -2.66 -6.20
C PHE A 270 -0.45 -2.22 -7.61
N HIS A 271 -1.44 -2.86 -8.24
CA HIS A 271 -2.04 -2.31 -9.48
C HIS A 271 -2.82 -1.02 -9.21
N LYS A 272 -3.29 -0.79 -7.98
CA LYS A 272 -3.94 0.45 -7.55
C LYS A 272 -2.91 1.48 -7.08
N GLN A 273 -2.12 2.02 -8.00
CA GLN A 273 -1.02 2.93 -7.65
C GLN A 273 -1.44 4.32 -7.14
N ASN A 274 -2.73 4.69 -7.15
CA ASN A 274 -3.22 6.04 -6.82
C ASN A 274 -2.70 6.58 -5.47
N LEU A 275 -2.41 7.89 -5.41
CA LEU A 275 -2.01 8.61 -4.18
C LEU A 275 -3.14 9.43 -3.54
N GLY A 276 -4.34 9.40 -4.12
CA GLY A 276 -5.47 10.22 -3.70
C GLY A 276 -5.52 11.56 -4.43
N SER A 277 -6.67 12.23 -4.34
CA SER A 277 -6.91 13.55 -4.91
C SER A 277 -7.15 14.66 -3.88
N SER A 278 -7.21 14.29 -2.60
CA SER A 278 -7.32 15.19 -1.46
C SER A 278 -6.55 14.64 -0.27
N LEU A 279 -6.39 15.45 0.78
CA LEU A 279 -5.79 15.01 2.05
C LEU A 279 -6.56 13.81 2.62
N LEU A 280 -7.89 13.91 2.70
CA LEU A 280 -8.75 12.86 3.24
C LEU A 280 -8.60 11.54 2.49
N GLU A 281 -8.67 11.57 1.15
CA GLU A 281 -8.50 10.34 0.35
C GLU A 281 -7.10 9.73 0.52
N ASN A 282 -6.06 10.56 0.70
CA ASN A 282 -4.72 10.07 0.93
C ASN A 282 -4.56 9.45 2.34
N GLU A 283 -5.19 10.03 3.37
CA GLU A 283 -5.25 9.47 4.72
C GLU A 283 -5.99 8.11 4.74
N GLU A 284 -7.09 7.99 3.98
CA GLU A 284 -7.80 6.72 3.80
C GLU A 284 -6.90 5.65 3.15
N LEU A 285 -6.09 6.02 2.13
CA LEU A 285 -5.13 5.12 1.50
C LEU A 285 -3.98 4.72 2.44
N LEU A 286 -3.54 5.61 3.33
CA LEU A 286 -2.57 5.29 4.38
C LEU A 286 -3.15 4.30 5.39
N GLN A 287 -4.42 4.45 5.77
CA GLN A 287 -5.10 3.50 6.63
C GLN A 287 -5.26 2.13 5.95
N GLU A 288 -5.65 2.09 4.66
CA GLU A 288 -5.70 0.84 3.88
C GLU A 288 -4.32 0.16 3.82
N LEU A 289 -3.24 0.94 3.68
CA LEU A 289 -1.86 0.45 3.72
C LEU A 289 -1.52 -0.17 5.09
N GLU A 290 -1.86 0.48 6.20
CA GLU A 290 -1.61 -0.04 7.55
C GLU A 290 -2.33 -1.38 7.78
N GLU A 291 -3.58 -1.49 7.35
CA GLU A 291 -4.34 -2.75 7.43
C GLU A 291 -3.69 -3.86 6.57
N MET A 292 -3.15 -3.51 5.40
CA MET A 292 -2.43 -4.44 4.54
C MET A 292 -1.05 -4.82 5.10
N GLU A 293 -0.33 -3.92 5.75
CA GLU A 293 0.93 -4.21 6.45
C GLU A 293 0.73 -5.22 7.58
N ILE A 294 -0.37 -5.13 8.34
CA ILE A 294 -0.69 -6.10 9.39
C ILE A 294 -0.86 -7.49 8.79
N LYS A 295 -1.68 -7.62 7.74
CA LYS A 295 -1.89 -8.91 7.05
C LYS A 295 -0.59 -9.44 6.44
N LEU A 296 0.22 -8.57 5.83
CA LEU A 296 1.50 -8.97 5.26
C LEU A 296 2.47 -9.49 6.33
N LYS A 297 2.49 -8.89 7.53
CA LYS A 297 3.29 -9.38 8.66
C LYS A 297 2.90 -10.81 9.08
N GLU A 298 1.60 -11.11 9.15
CA GLU A 298 1.12 -12.46 9.46
C GLU A 298 1.63 -13.49 8.44
N TRP A 299 1.50 -13.19 7.14
CA TRP A 299 2.00 -14.06 6.08
C TRP A 299 3.52 -14.14 6.02
N ASN A 300 4.24 -13.07 6.36
CA ASN A 300 5.69 -13.10 6.49
C ASN A 300 6.14 -14.08 7.58
N SER A 301 5.46 -14.11 8.73
CA SER A 301 5.72 -15.10 9.77
C SER A 301 5.44 -16.53 9.29
N THR A 302 4.42 -16.73 8.45
CA THR A 302 4.19 -18.05 7.81
C THR A 302 5.34 -18.43 6.87
N VAL A 303 5.85 -17.49 6.08
CA VAL A 303 7.02 -17.75 5.20
C VAL A 303 8.26 -18.09 6.01
N GLU A 304 8.52 -17.41 7.14
CA GLU A 304 9.64 -17.72 8.05
C GLU A 304 9.53 -19.14 8.64
N GLN A 305 8.32 -19.56 9.00
CA GLN A 305 8.06 -20.92 9.48
C GLN A 305 8.33 -21.95 8.39
N LEU A 306 7.84 -21.71 7.17
CA LEU A 306 8.12 -22.56 6.01
C LEU A 306 9.61 -22.59 5.67
N GLU A 307 10.32 -21.47 5.83
CA GLU A 307 11.75 -21.41 5.62
C GLU A 307 12.50 -22.31 6.60
N ALA A 308 12.18 -22.21 7.89
CA ALA A 308 12.75 -23.06 8.93
C ALA A 308 12.41 -24.55 8.73
N GLU A 309 11.17 -24.86 8.35
CA GLU A 309 10.73 -26.23 8.07
C GLU A 309 11.47 -26.83 6.86
N ALA A 310 11.58 -26.09 5.77
CA ALA A 310 12.33 -26.54 4.60
C ALA A 310 13.82 -26.76 4.92
N LEU A 311 14.45 -25.90 5.73
CA LEU A 311 15.83 -26.11 6.18
C LEU A 311 15.96 -27.41 6.98
N ASN A 312 15.03 -27.68 7.90
CA ASN A 312 15.01 -28.94 8.66
C ASN A 312 14.87 -30.16 7.74
N ILE A 313 14.00 -30.09 6.72
CA ILE A 313 13.82 -31.18 5.74
C ILE A 313 15.09 -31.37 4.91
N LEU A 314 15.72 -30.28 4.43
CA LEU A 314 16.92 -30.33 3.59
C LEU A 314 18.15 -30.92 4.31
N LEU A 315 18.21 -30.82 5.64
CA LEU A 315 19.26 -31.42 6.46
C LEU A 315 19.15 -32.94 6.59
N SER A 316 18.00 -33.54 6.26
CA SER A 316 17.83 -35.00 6.28
C SER A 316 18.61 -35.66 5.13
N GLU A 317 19.39 -36.72 5.37
CA GLU A 317 20.28 -37.31 4.35
C GLU A 317 19.53 -38.04 3.21
N ASP A 318 18.33 -38.55 3.45
CA ASP A 318 17.71 -39.63 2.66
C ASP A 318 16.85 -39.22 1.43
N TYR A 319 16.74 -37.94 1.09
CA TYR A 319 15.82 -37.47 0.02
C TYR A 319 16.48 -37.09 -1.32
N THR A 320 15.86 -37.48 -2.44
CA THR A 320 16.35 -37.31 -3.82
C THR A 320 15.92 -36.02 -4.51
N GLU A 321 14.78 -35.40 -4.17
CA GLU A 321 14.31 -34.15 -4.81
C GLU A 321 14.54 -32.89 -3.95
N LYS A 322 15.62 -32.86 -3.18
CA LYS A 322 15.97 -31.69 -2.33
C LYS A 322 16.11 -30.39 -3.13
N GLU A 323 16.50 -30.48 -4.40
CA GLU A 323 16.63 -29.31 -5.28
C GLU A 323 15.30 -28.62 -5.54
N HIS A 324 14.20 -29.36 -5.73
CA HIS A 324 12.89 -28.78 -5.98
C HIS A 324 12.39 -27.99 -4.76
N LEU A 325 12.47 -28.59 -3.57
CA LEU A 325 12.11 -27.91 -2.32
C LEU A 325 12.96 -26.66 -2.11
N LYS A 326 14.28 -26.75 -2.34
CA LYS A 326 15.19 -25.61 -2.22
C LYS A 326 14.82 -24.47 -3.17
N LEU A 327 14.53 -24.77 -4.44
CA LEU A 327 14.11 -23.76 -5.42
C LEU A 327 12.76 -23.13 -5.06
N SER A 328 11.80 -23.93 -4.60
CA SER A 328 10.50 -23.44 -4.12
C SER A 328 10.65 -22.54 -2.90
N ASN A 329 11.45 -22.94 -1.92
CA ASN A 329 11.78 -22.12 -0.74
C ASN A 329 12.41 -20.77 -1.15
N GLN A 330 13.40 -20.79 -2.05
CA GLN A 330 14.02 -19.56 -2.53
C GLN A 330 13.00 -18.64 -3.21
N LYS A 331 12.08 -19.18 -4.01
CA LYS A 331 11.03 -18.39 -4.68
C LYS A 331 10.07 -17.74 -3.69
N ILE A 332 9.65 -18.45 -2.64
CA ILE A 332 8.72 -17.87 -1.64
C ILE A 332 9.42 -16.79 -0.81
N CYS A 333 10.72 -16.94 -0.51
CA CYS A 333 11.51 -15.90 0.15
C CYS A 333 11.67 -14.65 -0.74
N LEU A 334 12.00 -14.82 -2.02
CA LEU A 334 12.08 -13.71 -2.97
C LEU A 334 10.74 -12.98 -3.11
N LEU A 335 9.63 -13.73 -3.18
CA LEU A 335 8.29 -13.14 -3.25
C LEU A 335 7.96 -12.28 -2.02
N ARG A 336 8.36 -12.75 -0.83
CA ARG A 336 8.24 -11.99 0.42
C ARG A 336 9.09 -10.72 0.37
N GLU A 337 10.34 -10.81 -0.05
CA GLU A 337 11.25 -9.66 -0.15
C GLU A 337 10.71 -8.59 -1.11
N GLU A 338 10.26 -9.00 -2.31
CA GLU A 338 9.66 -8.12 -3.31
C GLU A 338 8.41 -7.40 -2.77
N ALA A 339 7.53 -8.14 -2.08
CA ALA A 339 6.32 -7.56 -1.52
C ALA A 339 6.61 -6.56 -0.39
N CYS A 340 7.55 -6.88 0.51
CA CYS A 340 8.00 -5.96 1.55
C CYS A 340 8.60 -4.69 0.95
N PHE A 341 9.46 -4.84 -0.06
CA PHE A 341 10.07 -3.71 -0.76
C PHE A 341 9.01 -2.78 -1.36
N HIS A 342 8.06 -3.32 -2.12
CA HIS A 342 6.99 -2.51 -2.72
C HIS A 342 6.05 -1.89 -1.67
N MET A 343 5.87 -2.54 -0.51
CA MET A 343 5.06 -1.99 0.58
C MET A 343 5.72 -0.72 1.15
N GLU A 344 7.03 -0.77 1.40
CA GLU A 344 7.82 0.36 1.87
C GLU A 344 7.88 1.50 0.82
N GLU A 345 8.06 1.17 -0.47
CA GLU A 345 7.99 2.16 -1.54
C GLU A 345 6.63 2.88 -1.56
N ARG A 346 5.53 2.12 -1.49
CA ARG A 346 4.18 2.69 -1.47
C ARG A 346 3.95 3.55 -0.23
N LYS A 347 4.44 3.12 0.94
CA LYS A 347 4.36 3.90 2.19
C LYS A 347 5.03 5.26 2.04
N ALA A 348 6.27 5.27 1.54
CA ALA A 348 7.03 6.49 1.34
C ALA A 348 6.32 7.46 0.38
N LEU A 349 5.76 6.94 -0.72
CA LEU A 349 5.01 7.73 -1.70
C LEU A 349 3.72 8.31 -1.12
N LEU A 350 2.95 7.51 -0.36
CA LEU A 350 1.72 7.98 0.29
C LEU A 350 2.02 9.04 1.36
N GLN A 351 3.08 8.88 2.14
CA GLN A 351 3.52 9.87 3.14
C GLN A 351 3.97 11.18 2.49
N GLU A 352 4.75 11.12 1.41
CA GLU A 352 5.16 12.33 0.68
C GLU A 352 3.96 13.05 0.03
N ALA A 353 2.99 12.29 -0.46
CA ALA A 353 1.72 12.84 -0.96
C ALA A 353 0.88 13.46 0.16
N ASN A 354 0.84 12.83 1.34
CA ASN A 354 0.18 13.36 2.53
C ASN A 354 0.76 14.73 2.93
N ASP A 355 2.09 14.79 3.02
CA ASP A 355 2.83 16.02 3.29
C ASP A 355 2.54 17.11 2.24
N PHE A 356 2.42 16.73 0.97
CA PHE A 356 2.01 17.64 -0.09
C PHE A 356 0.59 18.18 0.14
N PHE A 357 -0.41 17.31 0.39
CA PHE A 357 -1.79 17.73 0.58
C PHE A 357 -1.98 18.59 1.83
N HIS A 358 -1.30 18.28 2.93
CA HIS A 358 -1.28 19.15 4.12
C HIS A 358 -0.71 20.54 3.81
N THR A 359 0.43 20.58 3.09
CA THR A 359 1.05 21.87 2.72
C THR A 359 0.15 22.64 1.74
N ALA A 360 -0.50 21.95 0.81
CA ALA A 360 -1.43 22.55 -0.13
C ALA A 360 -2.66 23.15 0.58
N GLY A 361 -3.24 22.44 1.54
CA GLY A 361 -4.34 22.95 2.36
C GLY A 361 -3.96 24.25 3.07
N LYS A 362 -2.82 24.25 3.77
CA LYS A 362 -2.32 25.46 4.44
C LYS A 362 -2.10 26.63 3.47
N VAL A 363 -1.51 26.37 2.30
CA VAL A 363 -1.29 27.42 1.28
C VAL A 363 -2.61 27.97 0.77
N LEU A 364 -3.63 27.12 0.57
CA LEU A 364 -4.95 27.58 0.15
C LEU A 364 -5.60 28.48 1.21
N ASP A 365 -5.48 28.14 2.49
CA ASP A 365 -5.94 28.99 3.61
C ASP A 365 -5.19 30.34 3.64
N ASP A 366 -3.85 30.32 3.48
CA ASP A 366 -3.01 31.53 3.41
C ASP A 366 -3.42 32.42 2.22
N LEU A 367 -3.68 31.82 1.05
CA LEU A 367 -4.14 32.55 -0.14
C LEU A 367 -5.55 33.13 0.04
N GLU A 368 -6.45 32.46 0.75
CA GLU A 368 -7.78 32.99 1.09
C GLU A 368 -7.69 34.17 2.08
N GLY A 369 -6.77 34.11 3.03
CA GLY A 369 -6.42 35.24 3.91
C GLY A 369 -5.91 36.44 3.12
N ILE A 370 -5.01 36.21 2.15
CA ILE A 370 -4.52 37.24 1.23
C ILE A 370 -5.64 37.81 0.36
N GLU A 371 -6.54 36.97 -0.17
CA GLU A 371 -7.71 37.41 -0.95
C GLU A 371 -8.60 38.35 -0.14
N SER A 372 -8.85 37.98 1.12
CA SER A 372 -9.67 38.77 2.06
C SER A 372 -8.99 40.10 2.38
N TYR A 373 -7.68 40.08 2.62
CA TYR A 373 -6.89 41.30 2.81
C TYR A 373 -6.93 42.21 1.58
N LEU A 374 -6.76 41.68 0.37
CA LEU A 374 -6.84 42.43 -0.89
C LEU A 374 -8.21 43.09 -1.09
N LYS A 375 -9.32 42.42 -0.74
CA LYS A 375 -10.67 43.00 -0.82
C LYS A 375 -10.84 44.21 0.08
N ILE A 376 -10.33 44.14 1.31
CA ILE A 376 -10.37 45.25 2.28
C ILE A 376 -9.45 46.39 1.80
N PHE A 377 -8.22 46.04 1.46
CA PHE A 377 -7.19 46.99 1.01
C PHE A 377 -7.60 47.79 -0.23
N ASN A 378 -8.21 47.13 -1.23
CA ASN A 378 -8.69 47.79 -2.45
C ASN A 378 -9.83 48.79 -2.19
N SER A 379 -10.50 48.71 -1.03
CA SER A 379 -11.54 49.67 -0.63
C SER A 379 -11.00 50.91 0.07
N GLU A 380 -9.70 50.94 0.42
CA GLU A 380 -9.14 51.89 1.40
C GLU A 380 -8.57 53.20 0.82
N GLY A 381 -8.74 53.48 -0.48
CA GLY A 381 -8.46 54.80 -1.08
C GLY A 381 -7.03 55.34 -0.83
N LEU A 382 -6.02 54.45 -0.83
CA LEU A 382 -4.64 54.78 -0.46
C LEU A 382 -3.88 55.53 -1.56
N ARG A 383 -2.76 56.17 -1.19
CA ARG A 383 -1.87 56.86 -2.14
C ARG A 383 -1.06 55.87 -3.00
N LEU A 384 -0.76 56.27 -4.23
CA LEU A 384 -0.14 55.42 -5.25
C LEU A 384 1.20 54.77 -4.83
N PRO A 385 2.16 55.46 -4.18
CA PRO A 385 3.42 54.84 -3.77
C PRO A 385 3.25 53.77 -2.69
N ILE A 386 2.31 53.98 -1.77
CA ILE A 386 1.99 53.04 -0.68
C ILE A 386 1.30 51.80 -1.25
N LEU A 387 0.39 52.01 -2.22
CA LEU A 387 -0.27 50.95 -2.97
C LEU A 387 0.75 50.01 -3.65
N THR A 388 1.76 50.58 -4.29
CA THR A 388 2.83 49.83 -4.99
C THR A 388 3.59 48.91 -4.06
N MET A 389 4.12 49.49 -2.99
CA MET A 389 4.96 48.79 -2.02
C MET A 389 4.20 47.63 -1.39
N LYS A 390 2.93 47.87 -1.02
CA LYS A 390 2.06 46.84 -0.45
C LYS A 390 1.74 45.71 -1.43
N TYR A 391 1.54 46.02 -2.71
CA TYR A 391 1.27 45.02 -3.72
C TYR A 391 2.51 44.15 -4.03
N GLU A 392 3.70 44.76 -4.05
CA GLU A 392 4.97 44.03 -4.16
C GLU A 392 5.20 43.10 -2.95
N GLU A 393 4.94 43.59 -1.73
CA GLU A 393 4.97 42.77 -0.51
C GLU A 393 4.01 41.57 -0.61
N LEU A 394 2.80 41.78 -1.12
CA LEU A 394 1.81 40.72 -1.33
C LEU A 394 2.24 39.71 -2.39
N GLN A 395 2.82 40.15 -3.50
CA GLN A 395 3.33 39.23 -4.53
C GLN A 395 4.47 38.36 -4.01
N GLU A 396 5.41 38.92 -3.25
CA GLU A 396 6.47 38.13 -2.61
C GLU A 396 5.91 37.19 -1.52
N ALA A 397 4.88 37.61 -0.78
CA ALA A 397 4.20 36.72 0.17
C ALA A 397 3.51 35.53 -0.52
N ILE A 398 2.77 35.77 -1.62
CA ILE A 398 2.11 34.72 -2.41
C ILE A 398 3.15 33.74 -2.98
N LYS A 399 4.24 34.26 -3.54
CA LYS A 399 5.34 33.44 -4.09
C LYS A 399 6.03 32.63 -2.98
N GLY A 400 6.27 33.26 -1.84
CA GLY A 400 6.89 32.62 -0.68
C GLY A 400 6.04 31.47 -0.13
N CYS A 401 4.73 31.64 0.03
CA CYS A 401 3.87 30.58 0.56
C CYS A 401 3.66 29.44 -0.46
N THR A 402 3.56 29.73 -1.76
CA THR A 402 3.22 28.72 -2.77
C THR A 402 4.41 27.89 -3.29
N ALA A 403 5.63 28.41 -3.21
CA ALA A 403 6.83 27.77 -3.76
C ALA A 403 7.03 26.33 -3.25
N THR A 404 6.91 26.14 -1.92
CA THR A 404 7.12 24.83 -1.28
C THR A 404 6.10 23.79 -1.74
N THR A 405 4.81 24.15 -1.81
CA THR A 405 3.75 23.23 -2.25
C THR A 405 3.96 22.81 -3.70
N LEU A 406 4.27 23.76 -4.59
CA LEU A 406 4.52 23.46 -6.00
C LEU A 406 5.78 22.61 -6.18
N GLN A 407 6.84 22.85 -5.40
CA GLN A 407 8.04 22.03 -5.41
C GLN A 407 7.75 20.60 -4.96
N LYS A 408 7.06 20.41 -3.82
CA LYS A 408 6.68 19.08 -3.32
C LYS A 408 5.84 18.31 -4.35
N GLY A 409 4.83 18.96 -4.92
CA GLY A 409 3.99 18.35 -5.95
C GLY A 409 4.78 18.01 -7.21
N GLN A 410 5.71 18.86 -7.64
CA GLN A 410 6.56 18.59 -8.80
C GLN A 410 7.52 17.41 -8.55
N THR A 411 8.08 17.28 -7.34
CA THR A 411 8.93 16.12 -6.98
C THR A 411 8.16 14.81 -7.12
N LEU A 412 6.92 14.75 -6.62
CA LEU A 412 6.04 13.59 -6.76
C LEU A 412 5.71 13.30 -8.22
N VAL A 413 5.40 14.32 -9.02
CA VAL A 413 5.12 14.17 -10.45
C VAL A 413 6.37 13.70 -11.23
N ASN A 414 7.57 14.12 -10.83
CA ASN A 414 8.81 13.70 -11.49
C ASN A 414 9.19 12.24 -11.18
N LYS A 415 8.74 11.70 -10.03
CA LYS A 415 8.88 10.28 -9.70
C LYS A 415 7.93 9.39 -10.52
N ALA A 416 6.92 10.01 -11.13
CA ALA A 416 5.93 9.35 -11.95
C ALA A 416 6.41 9.23 -13.40
N ASP A 417 6.25 8.04 -14.00
CA ASP A 417 6.45 7.89 -15.43
C ASP A 417 5.47 8.77 -16.22
N SER A 418 5.86 9.19 -17.42
CA SER A 418 5.12 10.12 -18.29
C SER A 418 3.67 9.71 -18.63
N HIS A 419 3.28 8.46 -18.36
CA HIS A 419 1.94 7.90 -18.59
C HIS A 419 1.19 7.53 -17.32
N SER A 420 1.70 7.92 -16.15
CA SER A 420 1.24 7.37 -14.89
C SER A 420 0.07 8.17 -14.29
N SER A 421 -1.07 7.51 -14.08
CA SER A 421 -2.32 8.16 -13.65
C SER A 421 -2.43 8.36 -12.14
N TRP A 422 -1.49 7.83 -11.35
CA TRP A 422 -1.54 7.86 -9.88
C TRP A 422 -1.20 9.21 -9.25
N VAL A 423 -0.56 10.11 -10.02
CA VAL A 423 -0.29 11.51 -9.60
C VAL A 423 -1.34 12.52 -10.07
N THR A 424 -2.44 12.05 -10.69
CA THR A 424 -3.49 12.93 -11.26
C THR A 424 -4.08 13.87 -10.21
N GLY A 425 -4.31 13.37 -8.99
CA GLY A 425 -4.82 14.18 -7.87
C GLY A 425 -3.87 15.33 -7.50
N ILE A 426 -2.57 15.04 -7.39
CA ILE A 426 -1.53 16.02 -7.10
C ILE A 426 -1.47 17.09 -8.21
N GLN A 427 -1.49 16.67 -9.48
CA GLN A 427 -1.48 17.59 -10.62
C GLN A 427 -2.68 18.55 -10.59
N LYS A 428 -3.88 18.03 -10.33
CA LYS A 428 -5.11 18.85 -10.21
C LYS A 428 -5.01 19.86 -9.07
N THR A 429 -4.51 19.45 -7.91
CA THR A 429 -4.31 20.36 -6.76
C THR A 429 -3.28 21.44 -7.07
N MET A 430 -2.16 21.09 -7.71
CA MET A 430 -1.16 22.08 -8.15
C MET A 430 -1.75 23.07 -9.16
N GLU A 431 -2.54 22.60 -10.12
CA GLU A 431 -3.22 23.46 -11.09
C GLU A 431 -4.22 24.40 -10.41
N TYR A 432 -4.96 23.90 -9.43
CA TYR A 432 -5.87 24.72 -8.63
C TYR A 432 -5.14 25.82 -7.85
N VAL A 433 -4.03 25.49 -7.18
CA VAL A 433 -3.18 26.47 -6.48
C VAL A 433 -2.66 27.53 -7.47
N LYS A 434 -2.10 27.12 -8.62
CA LYS A 434 -1.63 28.05 -9.67
C LYS A 434 -2.74 28.98 -10.16
N LYS A 435 -3.93 28.43 -10.42
CA LYS A 435 -5.10 29.21 -10.87
C LYS A 435 -5.53 30.25 -9.83
N LYS A 436 -5.52 29.87 -8.53
CA LYS A 436 -5.80 30.79 -7.43
C LYS A 436 -4.75 31.91 -7.32
N VAL A 437 -3.47 31.57 -7.45
CA VAL A 437 -2.38 32.55 -7.53
C VAL A 437 -2.57 33.52 -8.70
N ASP A 438 -2.84 33.01 -9.90
CA ASP A 438 -3.08 33.82 -11.09
C ASP A 438 -4.30 34.74 -10.94
N GLN A 439 -5.31 34.31 -10.19
CA GLN A 439 -6.50 35.11 -9.89
C GLN A 439 -6.16 36.27 -8.95
N LEU A 440 -5.37 36.03 -7.89
CA LEU A 440 -4.93 37.08 -6.95
C LEU A 440 -4.00 38.08 -7.64
N ILE A 441 -3.11 37.61 -8.50
CA ILE A 441 -2.22 38.47 -9.29
C ILE A 441 -3.04 39.33 -10.26
N ARG A 442 -4.10 38.79 -10.87
CA ARG A 442 -4.99 39.56 -11.76
C ARG A 442 -5.90 40.55 -11.05
N GLN A 443 -6.19 40.36 -9.76
CA GLN A 443 -6.96 41.30 -8.95
C GLN A 443 -6.14 42.54 -8.55
N GLY A 444 -4.83 42.54 -8.79
CA GLY A 444 -4.04 43.77 -8.70
C GLY A 444 -4.41 44.76 -9.80
N PRO A 445 -4.47 46.06 -9.53
CA PRO A 445 -4.53 47.06 -10.59
C PRO A 445 -3.32 46.91 -11.52
N ASP A 446 -3.50 47.18 -12.83
CA ASP A 446 -2.37 47.27 -13.75
C ASP A 446 -1.56 48.54 -13.43
N TYR A 447 -0.73 48.42 -12.39
CA TYR A 447 0.06 49.51 -11.85
C TYR A 447 1.03 50.08 -12.91
N LYS A 448 1.44 49.25 -13.89
CA LYS A 448 2.20 49.73 -15.04
C LYS A 448 1.39 50.71 -15.88
N GLU A 449 0.12 50.40 -16.13
CA GLU A 449 -0.79 51.31 -16.84
C GLU A 449 -1.02 52.60 -16.05
N LEU A 450 -1.21 52.51 -14.72
CA LEU A 450 -1.41 53.70 -13.88
C LEU A 450 -0.16 54.58 -13.78
N MET A 451 1.03 53.99 -13.73
CA MET A 451 2.31 54.72 -13.78
C MET A 451 2.57 55.35 -15.14
N LEU A 452 2.23 54.66 -16.24
CA LEU A 452 2.28 55.25 -17.58
C LEU A 452 1.34 56.45 -17.67
N LYS A 453 0.12 56.33 -17.14
CA LYS A 453 -0.87 57.40 -17.10
C LYS A 453 -0.39 58.59 -16.29
N LYS A 454 0.26 58.36 -15.14
CA LYS A 454 0.92 59.40 -14.33
C LYS A 454 2.02 60.12 -15.13
N GLN A 455 2.93 59.39 -15.77
CA GLN A 455 3.97 60.00 -16.61
C GLN A 455 3.38 60.80 -17.76
N GLN A 456 2.31 60.29 -18.39
CA GLN A 456 1.64 60.95 -19.50
C GLN A 456 0.94 62.25 -19.05
N TRP A 457 0.29 62.25 -17.87
CA TRP A 457 -0.26 63.46 -17.27
C TRP A 457 0.82 64.49 -16.97
N ILE A 458 1.93 64.08 -16.33
CA ILE A 458 3.06 64.98 -16.03
C ILE A 458 3.62 65.60 -17.31
N ALA A 459 3.92 64.78 -18.32
CA ALA A 459 4.46 65.25 -19.60
C ALA A 459 3.48 66.22 -20.30
N SER A 460 2.18 65.93 -20.25
CA SER A 460 1.14 66.78 -20.84
C SER A 460 1.01 68.11 -20.10
N LEU A 461 0.96 68.09 -18.76
CA LEU A 461 0.93 69.30 -17.91
C LEU A 461 2.14 70.18 -18.16
N GLU A 462 3.33 69.59 -18.16
CA GLU A 462 4.57 70.30 -18.42
C GLU A 462 4.58 70.90 -19.83
N GLY A 463 4.06 70.15 -20.82
CA GLY A 463 3.86 70.64 -22.19
C GLY A 463 2.94 71.86 -22.27
N HIS A 464 1.73 71.78 -21.69
CA HIS A 464 0.77 72.89 -21.65
C HIS A 464 1.33 74.12 -20.92
N LEU A 465 1.86 73.94 -19.71
CA LEU A 465 2.40 75.05 -18.91
C LEU A 465 3.65 75.69 -19.55
N ASN A 466 4.48 74.91 -20.23
CA ASN A 466 5.61 75.45 -20.99
C ASN A 466 5.16 76.26 -22.21
N LYS A 467 4.15 75.80 -22.96
CA LYS A 467 3.56 76.59 -24.06
C LYS A 467 2.99 77.91 -23.56
N VAL A 468 2.27 77.89 -22.43
CA VAL A 468 1.71 79.10 -21.81
C VAL A 468 2.83 80.04 -21.40
N SER A 469 3.84 79.54 -20.69
CA SER A 469 4.99 80.33 -20.26
C SER A 469 5.76 80.94 -21.44
N GLN A 470 5.98 80.18 -22.53
CA GLN A 470 6.63 80.68 -23.75
C GLN A 470 5.80 81.75 -24.45
N SER A 471 4.48 81.57 -24.52
CA SER A 471 3.57 82.54 -25.14
C SER A 471 3.51 83.84 -24.36
N ILE A 472 3.44 83.77 -23.02
CA ILE A 472 3.56 84.93 -22.13
C ILE A 472 4.89 85.64 -22.35
N LYS A 473 6.03 84.92 -22.32
CA LYS A 473 7.36 85.49 -22.57
C LYS A 473 7.48 86.18 -23.94
N LYS A 474 6.77 85.69 -24.96
CA LYS A 474 6.74 86.28 -26.31
C LYS A 474 5.90 87.56 -26.36
N ILE A 475 4.74 87.59 -25.70
CA ILE A 475 3.78 88.70 -25.73
C ILE A 475 4.23 89.86 -24.84
N THR A 476 4.75 89.58 -23.65
CA THR A 476 5.17 90.60 -22.66
C THR A 476 6.08 91.70 -23.24
N PRO A 477 7.19 91.40 -23.94
CA PRO A 477 8.06 92.45 -24.50
C PRO A 477 7.37 93.27 -25.60
N MET A 478 6.43 92.69 -26.35
CA MET A 478 5.68 93.42 -27.38
C MET A 478 4.73 94.47 -26.79
N LEU A 479 4.35 94.30 -25.51
CA LEU A 479 3.51 95.24 -24.77
C LEU A 479 4.32 96.24 -23.93
N ALA A 480 5.58 95.94 -23.63
CA ALA A 480 6.48 96.83 -22.89
C ALA A 480 6.98 98.01 -23.73
N VAL A 481 7.05 97.85 -25.06
CA VAL A 481 7.37 98.94 -25.98
C VAL A 481 6.21 99.95 -25.97
N GLY A 482 6.56 101.23 -25.84
CA GLY A 482 5.61 102.34 -25.91
C GLY A 482 4.77 102.27 -27.19
N MET A 483 3.50 102.60 -27.06
CA MET A 483 2.53 102.44 -28.13
C MET A 483 2.63 103.61 -29.11
N GLU A 484 3.24 103.38 -30.27
CA GLU A 484 3.26 104.34 -31.38
C GLU A 484 2.00 104.16 -32.22
N ILE A 485 1.02 105.02 -32.01
CA ILE A 485 -0.30 104.91 -32.64
C ILE A 485 -0.27 105.35 -34.13
N GLY A 486 0.74 106.13 -34.54
CA GLY A 486 0.85 106.68 -35.89
C GLY A 486 -0.04 107.90 -36.11
N SER A 487 0.27 108.73 -37.10
CA SER A 487 -0.49 109.96 -37.42
C SER A 487 -1.41 109.81 -38.63
N TYR A 488 -1.28 108.70 -39.38
CA TYR A 488 -2.09 108.40 -40.56
C TYR A 488 -2.97 107.17 -40.33
N LEU A 489 -4.17 107.16 -40.91
CA LEU A 489 -5.14 106.07 -40.77
C LEU A 489 -4.55 104.69 -41.08
N THR A 490 -3.78 104.56 -42.16
CA THR A 490 -3.16 103.29 -42.58
C THR A 490 -2.11 102.77 -41.59
N GLU A 491 -1.41 103.69 -40.90
CA GLU A 491 -0.43 103.33 -39.88
C GLU A 491 -1.11 102.85 -38.60
N SER A 492 -2.15 103.55 -38.15
CA SER A 492 -2.93 103.20 -36.96
C SER A 492 -3.74 101.91 -37.13
N GLU A 493 -4.28 101.64 -38.33
CA GLU A 493 -4.95 100.37 -38.65
C GLU A 493 -3.97 99.19 -38.59
N ARG A 494 -2.73 99.37 -39.05
CA ARG A 494 -1.69 98.34 -38.94
C ARG A 494 -1.36 98.03 -37.47
N VAL A 495 -1.30 99.04 -36.61
CA VAL A 495 -1.06 98.90 -35.17
C VAL A 495 -2.25 98.23 -34.47
N LEU A 496 -3.48 98.61 -34.83
CA LEU A 496 -4.71 97.97 -34.36
C LEU A 496 -4.74 96.47 -34.72
N ASN A 497 -4.49 96.13 -35.98
CA ASN A 497 -4.46 94.73 -36.44
C ASN A 497 -3.40 93.90 -35.71
N LYS A 498 -2.24 94.49 -35.41
CA LYS A 498 -1.20 93.82 -34.61
C LYS A 498 -1.67 93.53 -33.18
N HIS A 499 -2.38 94.46 -32.54
CA HIS A 499 -2.92 94.25 -31.20
C HIS A 499 -4.12 93.28 -31.17
N LEU A 500 -4.92 93.23 -32.24
CA LEU A 500 -5.98 92.21 -32.39
C LEU A 500 -5.37 90.81 -32.53
N GLU A 501 -4.28 90.67 -33.27
CA GLU A 501 -3.54 89.40 -33.37
C GLU A 501 -2.91 88.99 -32.02
N LEU A 502 -2.39 89.95 -31.24
CA LEU A 502 -1.93 89.68 -29.87
C LEU A 502 -3.08 89.22 -28.96
N ALA A 503 -4.27 89.84 -29.05
CA ALA A 503 -5.44 89.41 -28.29
C ALA A 503 -5.88 87.98 -28.65
N LYS A 504 -5.81 87.62 -29.94
CA LYS A 504 -6.08 86.25 -30.41
C LYS A 504 -5.08 85.25 -29.81
N GLN A 505 -3.78 85.57 -29.85
CA GLN A 505 -2.73 84.73 -29.25
C GLN A 505 -2.89 84.57 -27.73
N THR A 506 -3.30 85.62 -27.02
CA THR A 506 -3.62 85.56 -25.58
C THR A 506 -4.83 84.66 -25.28
N LYS A 507 -5.84 84.65 -26.17
CA LYS A 507 -7.00 83.76 -26.04
C LYS A 507 -6.63 82.28 -26.26
N GLU A 508 -5.83 81.99 -27.28
CA GLU A 508 -5.29 80.64 -27.51
C GLU A 508 -4.45 80.16 -26.32
N THR A 509 -3.63 81.05 -25.75
CA THR A 509 -2.85 80.79 -24.53
C THR A 509 -3.74 80.47 -23.32
N SER A 510 -4.92 81.10 -23.20
CA SER A 510 -5.87 80.82 -22.12
C SER A 510 -6.45 79.41 -22.23
N HIS A 511 -6.77 78.96 -23.45
CA HIS A 511 -7.29 77.61 -23.67
C HIS A 511 -6.26 76.50 -23.37
N GLU A 512 -4.97 76.77 -23.63
CA GLU A 512 -3.88 75.86 -23.23
C GLU A 512 -3.73 75.79 -21.71
N LEU A 513 -3.97 76.89 -20.98
CA LEU A 513 -3.96 76.92 -19.52
C LEU A 513 -5.17 76.17 -18.92
N GLU A 514 -6.37 76.36 -19.47
CA GLU A 514 -7.58 75.60 -19.11
C GLU A 514 -7.41 74.09 -19.34
N ALA A 515 -6.64 73.68 -20.35
CA ALA A 515 -6.31 72.28 -20.59
C ALA A 515 -5.41 71.71 -19.49
N ALA A 516 -4.45 72.49 -18.98
CA ALA A 516 -3.63 72.11 -17.84
C ALA A 516 -4.47 71.95 -16.56
N GLU A 517 -5.38 72.90 -16.28
CA GLU A 517 -6.28 72.83 -15.11
C GLU A 517 -7.15 71.58 -15.08
N ARG A 518 -7.70 71.16 -16.24
CA ARG A 518 -8.47 69.92 -16.34
C ARG A 518 -7.64 68.69 -15.94
N ILE A 519 -6.39 68.62 -16.40
CA ILE A 519 -5.49 67.49 -16.09
C ILE A 519 -5.08 67.50 -14.61
N ILE A 520 -4.88 68.68 -13.99
CA ILE A 520 -4.58 68.79 -12.55
C ILE A 520 -5.72 68.22 -11.72
N LYS A 521 -6.97 68.54 -12.06
CA LYS A 521 -8.15 68.03 -11.36
C LYS A 521 -8.25 66.50 -11.39
N ASP A 522 -7.92 65.89 -12.52
CA ASP A 522 -7.89 64.43 -12.66
C ASP A 522 -6.72 63.80 -11.87
N MET A 523 -5.62 64.53 -11.65
CA MET A 523 -4.45 64.07 -10.89
C MET A 523 -4.63 64.17 -9.37
N GLU A 524 -5.46 65.11 -8.89
CA GLU A 524 -5.61 65.45 -7.47
C GLU A 524 -6.11 64.29 -6.60
N GLU A 525 -6.90 63.39 -7.18
CA GLU A 525 -7.40 62.18 -6.51
C GLU A 525 -6.29 61.18 -6.17
N PHE A 526 -5.22 61.12 -6.98
CA PHE A 526 -4.18 60.09 -6.88
C PHE A 526 -2.85 60.62 -6.34
N GLU A 527 -2.51 61.88 -6.61
CA GLU A 527 -1.21 62.50 -6.31
C GLU A 527 -1.37 63.97 -5.87
N PRO A 528 -1.95 64.22 -4.68
CA PRO A 528 -2.33 65.57 -4.24
C PRO A 528 -1.14 66.51 -4.07
N GLU A 529 0.02 66.00 -3.65
CA GLU A 529 1.23 66.81 -3.47
C GLU A 529 1.80 67.32 -4.81
N GLN A 530 1.76 66.47 -5.84
CA GLN A 530 2.26 66.81 -7.17
C GLN A 530 1.25 67.69 -7.92
N ALA A 531 -0.05 67.42 -7.75
CA ALA A 531 -1.14 68.27 -8.24
C ALA A 531 -1.02 69.69 -7.64
N ALA A 532 -0.75 69.82 -6.34
CA ALA A 532 -0.56 71.11 -5.68
C ALA A 532 0.62 71.91 -6.27
N ALA A 533 1.74 71.25 -6.59
CA ALA A 533 2.88 71.90 -7.22
C ALA A 533 2.52 72.46 -8.61
N PHE A 534 1.83 71.67 -9.45
CA PHE A 534 1.35 72.14 -10.76
C PHE A 534 0.26 73.21 -10.65
N SER A 535 -0.62 73.13 -9.65
CA SER A 535 -1.64 74.15 -9.37
C SER A 535 -0.98 75.50 -9.08
N SER A 536 -0.01 75.54 -8.17
CA SER A 536 0.68 76.79 -7.82
C SER A 536 1.36 77.47 -9.04
N ARG A 537 1.91 76.67 -9.96
CA ARG A 537 2.51 77.15 -11.21
C ARG A 537 1.45 77.64 -12.20
N THR A 538 0.30 76.97 -12.26
CA THR A 538 -0.84 77.34 -13.09
C THR A 538 -1.44 78.67 -12.64
N ASP A 539 -1.62 78.84 -11.32
CA ASP A 539 -2.12 80.08 -10.70
C ASP A 539 -1.22 81.28 -11.03
N PHE A 540 0.11 81.11 -10.92
CA PHE A 540 1.07 82.14 -11.28
C PHE A 540 0.96 82.54 -12.77
N LEU A 541 0.89 81.57 -13.68
CA LEU A 541 0.78 81.84 -15.12
C LEU A 541 -0.56 82.48 -15.48
N ASN A 542 -1.65 82.11 -14.78
CA ASN A 542 -2.97 82.70 -14.97
C ASN A 542 -2.95 84.19 -14.61
N GLU A 543 -2.33 84.55 -13.47
CA GLU A 543 -2.25 85.93 -13.01
C GLU A 543 -1.43 86.80 -13.99
N GLU A 544 -0.33 86.28 -14.52
CA GLU A 544 0.45 86.97 -15.55
C GLU A 544 -0.32 87.13 -16.88
N LEU A 545 -1.05 86.09 -17.30
CA LEU A 545 -1.88 86.13 -18.51
C LEU A 545 -3.03 87.14 -18.38
N LYS A 546 -3.62 87.24 -17.18
CA LYS A 546 -4.68 88.22 -16.88
C LYS A 546 -4.18 89.65 -17.02
N LYS A 547 -3.00 89.97 -16.46
CA LYS A 547 -2.36 91.30 -16.63
C LYS A 547 -2.10 91.63 -18.11
N ILE A 548 -1.64 90.65 -18.89
CA ILE A 548 -1.42 90.81 -20.33
C ILE A 548 -2.74 91.09 -21.06
N LYS A 549 -3.79 90.34 -20.73
CA LYS A 549 -5.13 90.50 -21.32
C LYS A 549 -5.71 91.88 -21.02
N GLU A 550 -5.59 92.36 -19.79
CA GLU A 550 -6.03 93.70 -19.37
C GLU A 550 -5.23 94.81 -20.09
N ASN A 551 -3.91 94.64 -20.25
CA ASN A 551 -3.05 95.57 -21.00
C ASN A 551 -3.41 95.63 -22.49
N ILE A 552 -3.62 94.48 -23.13
CA ILE A 552 -4.05 94.43 -24.54
C ILE A 552 -5.44 95.04 -24.71
N SER A 553 -6.38 94.72 -23.82
CA SER A 553 -7.75 95.23 -23.88
C SER A 553 -7.80 96.75 -23.78
N SER A 554 -7.07 97.34 -22.84
CA SER A 554 -7.02 98.80 -22.68
C SER A 554 -6.36 99.50 -23.87
N LYS A 555 -5.30 98.91 -24.46
CA LYS A 555 -4.68 99.43 -25.69
C LYS A 555 -5.57 99.27 -26.93
N LEU A 556 -6.30 98.17 -27.06
CA LEU A 556 -7.27 97.96 -28.14
C LEU A 556 -8.39 99.00 -28.08
N GLU A 557 -8.95 99.27 -26.90
CA GLU A 557 -9.99 100.28 -26.70
C GLU A 557 -9.53 101.67 -27.18
N VAL A 558 -8.28 102.04 -26.87
CA VAL A 558 -7.67 103.29 -27.35
C VAL A 558 -7.48 103.29 -28.88
N LEU A 559 -6.99 102.19 -29.47
CA LEU A 559 -6.76 102.09 -30.92
C LEU A 559 -8.05 102.09 -31.73
N GLU A 560 -9.05 101.33 -31.29
CA GLU A 560 -10.34 101.25 -31.96
C GLU A 560 -11.00 102.62 -32.00
N THR A 561 -10.93 103.36 -30.89
CA THR A 561 -11.46 104.73 -30.80
C THR A 561 -10.67 105.70 -31.69
N TYR A 562 -9.34 105.60 -31.72
CA TYR A 562 -8.49 106.46 -32.55
C TYR A 562 -8.65 106.20 -34.05
N VAL A 563 -8.66 104.94 -34.45
CA VAL A 563 -8.88 104.53 -35.84
C VAL A 563 -10.28 104.94 -36.31
N ALA A 564 -11.30 104.80 -35.46
CA ALA A 564 -12.65 105.29 -35.76
C ALA A 564 -12.68 106.81 -35.95
N PHE A 565 -11.98 107.57 -35.10
CA PHE A 565 -11.80 109.01 -35.27
C PHE A 565 -11.11 109.36 -36.59
N LEU A 566 -9.97 108.71 -36.91
CA LEU A 566 -9.23 108.98 -38.15
C LEU A 566 -10.05 108.63 -39.40
N LYS A 567 -10.82 107.54 -39.38
CA LYS A 567 -11.77 107.21 -40.47
C LYS A 567 -12.77 108.33 -40.67
N SER A 568 -13.40 108.77 -39.59
CA SER A 568 -14.38 109.85 -39.63
C SER A 568 -13.75 111.17 -40.10
N ALA A 569 -12.50 111.47 -39.71
CA ALA A 569 -11.77 112.67 -40.13
C ALA A 569 -11.41 112.64 -41.63
N VAL A 570 -10.97 111.50 -42.16
CA VAL A 570 -10.74 111.31 -43.60
C VAL A 570 -12.04 111.50 -44.37
N GLU A 571 -13.13 110.86 -43.94
CA GLU A 571 -14.42 111.01 -44.61
C GLU A 571 -14.95 112.46 -44.56
N VAL A 572 -14.79 113.16 -43.44
CA VAL A 572 -15.16 114.58 -43.32
C VAL A 572 -14.32 115.45 -44.25
N ASN A 573 -13.02 115.19 -44.33
CA ASN A 573 -12.14 115.91 -45.25
C ASN A 573 -12.54 115.68 -46.72
N ASP A 574 -12.89 114.45 -47.09
CA ASP A 574 -13.41 114.12 -48.43
C ASP A 574 -14.75 114.82 -48.69
N ASP A 575 -15.68 114.81 -47.72
CA ASP A 575 -16.97 115.51 -47.79
C ASP A 575 -16.77 117.03 -47.97
N ILE A 576 -15.82 117.64 -47.26
CA ILE A 576 -15.48 119.07 -47.36
C ILE A 576 -14.79 119.38 -48.70
N GLN A 577 -13.90 118.52 -49.19
CA GLN A 577 -13.27 118.73 -50.50
C GLN A 577 -14.26 118.61 -51.65
N ASN A 578 -15.16 117.62 -51.60
CA ASN A 578 -16.25 117.49 -52.56
C ASN A 578 -17.12 118.75 -52.60
N LEU A 579 -17.43 119.33 -51.43
CA LEU A 579 -18.14 120.61 -51.34
C LEU A 579 -17.31 121.79 -51.86
N LYS A 580 -16.00 121.83 -51.58
CA LYS A 580 -15.10 122.86 -52.07
C LYS A 580 -14.94 122.82 -53.60
N GLU A 581 -14.85 121.63 -54.18
CA GLU A 581 -14.88 121.42 -55.63
C GLU A 581 -16.22 121.82 -56.23
N PHE A 582 -17.34 121.46 -55.59
CA PHE A 582 -18.67 121.92 -55.99
C PHE A 582 -18.75 123.46 -56.04
N TYR A 583 -18.31 124.18 -55.00
CA TYR A 583 -18.35 125.65 -54.97
C TYR A 583 -17.31 126.33 -55.87
N LYS A 584 -16.26 125.62 -56.29
CA LYS A 584 -15.26 126.11 -57.26
C LYS A 584 -15.66 125.85 -58.70
N SER A 585 -16.55 124.90 -58.97
CA SER A 585 -17.04 124.63 -60.31
C SER A 585 -17.90 125.81 -60.81
N GLU A 586 -17.55 126.37 -61.98
CA GLU A 586 -18.30 127.47 -62.60
C GLU A 586 -19.75 127.05 -62.92
N PRO A 587 -20.76 127.93 -62.74
CA PRO A 587 -22.15 127.58 -62.97
C PRO A 587 -22.39 127.26 -64.44
N LEU A 588 -22.83 126.02 -64.72
CA LEU A 588 -23.29 125.58 -66.03
C LEU A 588 -24.43 126.50 -66.50
N GLN A 589 -24.14 127.30 -67.54
CA GLN A 589 -25.12 128.06 -68.30
C GLN A 589 -26.12 127.10 -68.96
N THR A 590 -27.39 127.09 -68.51
CA THR A 590 -28.60 127.19 -69.36
C THR A 590 -29.89 126.95 -68.55
N ASN A 591 -30.73 127.98 -68.46
CA ASN A 591 -32.20 127.93 -68.47
C ASN A 591 -32.98 126.81 -67.75
N ARG A 592 -32.61 126.45 -66.50
CA ARG A 592 -33.52 125.83 -65.52
C ARG A 592 -33.19 126.33 -64.11
N GLU A 593 -33.79 127.44 -63.68
CA GLU A 593 -33.69 127.95 -62.29
C GLU A 593 -34.02 126.87 -61.25
N VAL A 594 -34.90 125.94 -61.57
CA VAL A 594 -35.31 124.85 -60.67
C VAL A 594 -34.18 123.84 -60.44
N GLU A 595 -33.39 123.48 -61.46
CA GLU A 595 -32.29 122.51 -61.31
C GLU A 595 -31.12 123.11 -60.52
N ASN A 596 -30.75 124.37 -60.77
CA ASN A 596 -29.72 125.08 -60.00
C ASN A 596 -30.13 125.30 -58.53
N LYS A 597 -31.44 125.48 -58.27
CA LYS A 597 -31.96 125.56 -56.91
C LYS A 597 -31.92 124.20 -56.20
N ILE A 598 -32.24 123.10 -56.89
CA ILE A 598 -32.15 121.73 -56.36
C ILE A 598 -30.69 121.34 -56.09
N THR A 599 -29.75 121.66 -56.98
CA THR A 599 -28.31 121.39 -56.74
C THR A 599 -27.75 122.25 -55.61
N MET A 600 -28.14 123.52 -55.48
CA MET A 600 -27.77 124.34 -54.32
C MET A 600 -28.42 123.89 -53.01
N GLU A 601 -29.68 123.44 -53.02
CA GLU A 601 -30.32 122.84 -51.84
C GLU A 601 -29.67 121.50 -51.47
N SER A 602 -29.25 120.70 -52.45
CA SER A 602 -28.47 119.47 -52.24
C SER A 602 -27.10 119.76 -51.64
N ALA A 603 -26.35 120.73 -52.17
CA ALA A 603 -25.06 121.14 -51.63
C ALA A 603 -25.19 121.76 -50.23
N ASN A 604 -26.24 122.57 -49.98
CA ASN A 604 -26.53 123.07 -48.64
C ASN A 604 -26.90 121.94 -47.67
N THR A 605 -27.63 120.91 -48.12
CA THR A 605 -27.92 119.72 -47.32
C THR A 605 -26.66 118.91 -47.03
N GLN A 606 -25.77 118.78 -48.01
CA GLN A 606 -24.45 118.14 -47.86
C GLN A 606 -23.56 118.94 -46.90
N TRP A 607 -23.56 120.27 -46.96
CA TRP A 607 -22.86 121.14 -46.02
C TRP A 607 -23.39 121.00 -44.59
N GLN A 608 -24.72 120.96 -44.40
CA GLN A 608 -25.32 120.70 -43.09
C GLN A 608 -24.99 119.31 -42.54
N LYS A 609 -24.90 118.29 -43.42
CA LYS A 609 -24.42 116.95 -43.06
C LYS A 609 -22.93 116.96 -42.70
N ALA A 610 -22.10 117.64 -43.47
CA ALA A 610 -20.67 117.79 -43.22
C ALA A 610 -20.41 118.49 -41.88
N ILE A 611 -21.13 119.57 -41.55
CA ILE A 611 -21.04 120.24 -40.24
C ILE A 611 -21.41 119.29 -39.10
N LYS A 612 -22.52 118.55 -39.20
CA LYS A 612 -22.89 117.55 -38.18
C LYS A 612 -21.81 116.48 -38.01
N LYS A 613 -21.21 116.05 -39.13
CA LYS A 613 -20.15 115.04 -39.14
C LYS A 613 -18.83 115.59 -38.58
N VAL A 614 -18.52 116.87 -38.78
CA VAL A 614 -17.39 117.58 -38.14
C VAL A 614 -17.56 117.57 -36.62
N PHE A 615 -18.73 117.97 -36.09
CA PHE A 615 -18.98 117.93 -34.64
C PHE A 615 -18.94 116.50 -34.08
N SER A 616 -19.46 115.52 -34.81
CA SER A 616 -19.36 114.11 -34.42
C SER A 616 -17.90 113.62 -34.40
N THR A 617 -17.10 113.99 -35.39
CA THR A 617 -15.67 113.65 -35.49
C THR A 617 -14.87 114.32 -34.38
N GLN A 618 -15.19 115.57 -34.05
CA GLN A 618 -14.60 116.29 -32.92
C GLN A 618 -14.90 115.59 -31.59
N ASN A 619 -16.15 115.14 -31.38
CA ASN A 619 -16.52 114.35 -30.21
C ASN A 619 -15.76 113.01 -30.14
N MET A 620 -15.55 112.33 -31.28
CA MET A 620 -14.74 111.11 -31.34
C MET A 620 -13.28 111.39 -30.94
N GLY A 621 -12.71 112.51 -31.40
CA GLY A 621 -11.37 112.95 -30.99
C GLY A 621 -11.27 113.26 -29.50
N CYS A 622 -12.28 113.93 -28.92
CA CYS A 622 -12.35 114.18 -27.47
C CYS A 622 -12.47 112.87 -26.66
N ASN A 623 -13.26 111.91 -27.13
CA ASN A 623 -13.40 110.60 -26.48
C ASN A 623 -12.08 109.82 -26.50
N PHE A 624 -11.37 109.83 -27.62
CA PHE A 624 -10.02 109.27 -27.71
C PHE A 624 -9.06 109.92 -26.71
N LEU A 625 -9.03 111.26 -26.63
CA LEU A 625 -8.16 111.99 -25.69
C LEU A 625 -8.48 111.64 -24.22
N ASN A 626 -9.76 111.47 -23.89
CA ASN A 626 -10.18 111.03 -22.55
C ASN A 626 -9.68 109.61 -22.22
N LEU A 627 -9.77 108.68 -23.18
CA LEU A 627 -9.28 107.30 -23.00
C LEU A 627 -7.75 107.25 -22.87
N VAL A 628 -7.00 108.02 -23.66
CA VAL A 628 -5.53 108.10 -23.54
C VAL A 628 -5.10 108.61 -22.17
N ASN A 629 -5.81 109.61 -21.63
CA ASN A 629 -5.55 110.15 -20.29
C ASN A 629 -5.83 109.14 -19.17
N MET A 630 -6.76 108.21 -19.38
CA MET A 630 -7.05 107.14 -18.42
C MET A 630 -6.04 105.97 -18.49
N VAL A 631 -5.41 105.73 -19.64
CA VAL A 631 -4.55 104.55 -19.89
C VAL A 631 -3.04 104.83 -19.71
N SER A 632 -2.63 106.05 -19.33
CA SER A 632 -1.22 106.42 -19.06
C SER A 632 -0.25 106.12 -20.22
N ILE A 633 -0.69 106.30 -21.46
CA ILE A 633 0.16 106.22 -22.65
C ILE A 633 0.85 107.58 -22.83
N LYS A 634 2.20 107.63 -22.86
CA LYS A 634 2.95 108.86 -23.14
C LYS A 634 2.80 109.25 -24.62
N PRO A 635 2.16 110.39 -24.95
CA PRO A 635 2.14 110.89 -26.31
C PRO A 635 3.45 111.63 -26.58
N TYR A 636 4.33 111.09 -27.41
CA TYR A 636 5.36 111.92 -28.04
C TYR A 636 4.68 112.76 -29.13
N SER A 637 4.74 114.08 -28.95
CA SER A 637 4.40 115.16 -29.89
C SER A 637 3.33 114.84 -30.96
N ILE A 638 2.06 114.97 -30.57
CA ILE A 638 0.96 115.26 -31.51
C ILE A 638 0.41 116.64 -31.13
N PHE A 639 1.26 117.65 -31.22
CA PHE A 639 0.84 119.05 -31.32
C PHE A 639 1.28 119.47 -32.72
N ASP A 640 0.35 119.31 -33.66
CA ASP A 640 0.25 119.98 -34.96
C ASP A 640 -0.50 119.04 -35.90
N VAL A 641 -1.83 119.08 -35.85
CA VAL A 641 -2.74 118.95 -37.01
C VAL A 641 -4.14 119.34 -36.53
N CYS A 642 -4.83 120.15 -37.35
CA CYS A 642 -6.19 120.69 -37.20
C CYS A 642 -6.38 121.98 -36.36
N LEU A 643 -5.63 123.03 -36.71
CA LEU A 643 -6.27 124.30 -37.13
C LEU A 643 -6.14 124.38 -38.65
N CYS A 644 -7.17 123.89 -39.36
CA CYS A 644 -7.48 124.19 -40.75
C CYS A 644 -8.96 123.88 -40.97
#